data_AF-A0A2K5J6P3-F1
#
_entry.id   AF-A0A2K5J6P3-F1
#
_cell.length_a   1.000
_cell.length_b   1.000
_cell.length_c   1.000
_cell.angle_alpha   90.00
_cell.angle_beta   90.00
_cell.angle_gamma   90.00
#
_symmetry.space_group_name_H-M   'P 1'
#
loop_
_entity.id
_entity.type
_entity.pdbx_description
1 polymer ?
#
loop_
_entity_poly.entity_id
_entity_poly.type
_entity_poly.pdbx_seq_one_letter_code
_entity_poly.pdbx_strand_id
1 'polypeptide(L)'
;MMMVMQPEGLGAREGPFAGGEYMEQEEDWDRDLLLDPAWEKQQRKTFTAWCNSHLRKAGTQIENIEDDFRNGLKLMLLLEVISGERLPRPDKGKMRFHKIANVNKALDFIASKGVKLVSIGAEETSAKEGLLLWCQRKTAPYRNVNVQNFHTSWKDGLALCALIHRHRPDLIDYAKLRKDDPIGNLNTAFEVAEKYLDIPKMLDAEDIVNTPKPDEKAIMTYVSCFYHAFAGAEQAETAANRICKVLAVNQENEKLMEEYEKLASELLEWIRRTVPWLENRVGEPSMSAMQRKLEDFRDYRRLHKPPRVQEKCQLEINFNTLQTKLRLSHRPAFMPSEGKLVSDIANAWRGLEQVEKGYEDWLLSEIRRLQRLQHLAEKFRQKASLHEAWTRGKEEMLSQRDYDSASLQEVRAMLRRHEAFESDLAAHQDRVEHIAALAQELNELDYHEAASVNSRCQAICDQWDNLGTLTQKRRDALERMEKLLETIDQLQLEFARRAAPFNNWLDGAVEDLQDVWLVHSVEETQSLLTAHDQFKATLPEADRERGAIMGIQGEIQKICQTYGLRPCSTNPYITLSPQDINTKWDMVRKLVPSRDQTLQEELARQQVNERLRRQFAAQANAVGPWIQAKVEEVGRLAAGLAGSLEEQMAGLRQQEQNIINYKTNIDRLEGDHQLLQESLVFDNKHTVYSMEHIRVGWEQLLTSIARTINEVENQVLTRDAKGLSQEQLNEFRASFNHFDRKRNGMMEPDDFRACLISMGYDLGEVEFARIMAMVDPNAAGAVTFQAFIDFMTRETAETDTAEQVVASFKILAGDKNYITPEELRRELPAEQAEYCIRRMVPYKGSGAPPGALDYVAFSSALYGESDL
;
A
#
# COMPACT_ATOMS: atom_id res chain seq x y z
N MET A 1 64.70 80.87 -8.34
CA MET A 1 65.09 82.27 -8.61
C MET A 1 64.65 82.54 -10.05
N MET A 2 63.38 82.90 -10.22
CA MET A 2 62.87 84.27 -10.26
C MET A 2 63.23 84.99 -11.56
N MET A 3 62.16 85.48 -12.20
CA MET A 3 62.04 86.84 -12.72
C MET A 3 62.69 87.17 -14.07
N VAL A 4 62.13 88.01 -14.93
CA VAL A 4 60.79 88.60 -15.14
C VAL A 4 60.93 89.50 -16.39
N MET A 5 59.81 89.76 -17.07
CA MET A 5 59.52 90.90 -17.97
C MET A 5 60.07 90.96 -19.42
N GLN A 6 59.11 90.92 -20.36
CA GLN A 6 58.73 91.96 -21.36
C GLN A 6 59.54 93.28 -21.39
N PRO A 7 59.54 94.10 -22.48
CA PRO A 7 58.40 94.33 -23.38
C PRO A 7 58.67 94.57 -24.90
N GLU A 8 57.55 94.55 -25.64
CA GLU A 8 57.06 95.38 -26.76
C GLU A 8 58.00 96.17 -27.70
N GLY A 9 57.65 96.18 -29.00
CA GLY A 9 58.06 97.23 -29.94
C GLY A 9 57.82 96.94 -31.43
N LEU A 10 56.73 97.52 -31.95
CA LEU A 10 56.30 97.76 -33.35
C LEU A 10 57.47 98.15 -34.31
N GLY A 11 57.48 97.92 -35.62
CA GLY A 11 56.47 98.19 -36.65
C GLY A 11 56.88 99.42 -37.51
N ALA A 12 56.71 99.31 -38.84
CA ALA A 12 56.64 100.39 -39.87
C ALA A 12 57.88 100.76 -40.74
N ARG A 13 57.82 100.26 -41.98
CA ARG A 13 57.87 100.92 -43.32
C ARG A 13 58.68 102.20 -43.60
N GLU A 14 59.51 102.05 -44.65
CA GLU A 14 59.65 102.84 -45.89
C GLU A 14 59.95 104.35 -45.90
N GLY A 15 61.09 104.65 -46.55
CA GLY A 15 61.28 105.81 -47.44
C GLY A 15 62.66 106.48 -47.28
N PRO A 16 63.21 107.19 -48.30
CA PRO A 16 63.05 107.00 -49.75
C PRO A 16 64.37 107.29 -50.54
N PHE A 17 64.26 107.30 -51.87
CA PHE A 17 65.10 107.98 -52.87
C PHE A 17 66.28 107.28 -53.55
N ALA A 18 66.06 107.10 -54.86
CA ALA A 18 67.02 106.97 -55.93
C ALA A 18 67.68 108.31 -56.27
N GLY A 19 68.88 108.27 -56.84
CA GLY A 19 69.54 109.41 -57.47
C GLY A 19 71.06 109.25 -57.45
N GLY A 20 71.61 108.66 -58.52
CA GLY A 20 73.03 108.78 -58.83
C GLY A 20 73.36 110.12 -59.49
N GLU A 21 74.65 110.25 -59.85
CA GLU A 21 75.24 111.18 -60.85
C GLU A 21 75.69 112.58 -60.34
N TYR A 22 76.91 113.11 -60.57
CA TYR A 22 78.14 112.71 -61.29
C TYR A 22 79.35 113.37 -60.59
N MET A 23 80.51 112.69 -60.58
CA MET A 23 81.79 113.41 -60.74
C MET A 23 81.94 113.74 -62.22
N GLU A 24 82.37 114.95 -62.55
CA GLU A 24 83.26 115.19 -63.69
C GLU A 24 84.27 116.27 -63.25
N GLN A 25 85.55 115.88 -63.19
CA GLN A 25 86.60 116.30 -64.11
C GLN A 25 87.30 117.56 -63.55
N GLU A 26 88.61 117.71 -63.61
CA GLU A 26 89.52 117.24 -64.62
C GLU A 26 90.95 117.26 -64.06
N GLU A 27 91.76 116.43 -64.70
CA GLU A 27 93.21 116.27 -64.64
C GLU A 27 93.91 117.65 -64.77
N ASP A 28 95.15 117.88 -64.37
CA ASP A 28 96.34 117.23 -64.92
C ASP A 28 97.60 118.06 -64.53
N TRP A 29 98.77 117.45 -64.71
CA TRP A 29 100.14 118.02 -64.82
C TRP A 29 101.05 118.19 -63.58
N ASP A 30 102.01 117.27 -63.54
CA ASP A 30 103.47 117.49 -63.49
C ASP A 30 104.09 118.13 -62.22
N ARG A 31 105.17 117.61 -61.62
CA ARG A 31 106.31 116.89 -62.22
C ARG A 31 107.21 116.35 -61.09
N ASP A 32 107.94 115.29 -61.41
CA ASP A 32 109.16 114.79 -60.74
C ASP A 32 109.86 115.75 -59.75
N LEU A 33 110.23 115.23 -58.56
CA LEU A 33 111.60 114.73 -58.33
C LEU A 33 111.77 114.13 -56.91
N LEU A 34 112.19 112.86 -56.88
CA LEU A 34 113.03 112.19 -55.87
C LEU A 34 112.52 112.05 -54.42
N LEU A 35 111.93 110.89 -54.13
CA LEU A 35 112.24 109.97 -52.99
C LEU A 35 111.09 108.95 -52.89
N ASP A 36 111.35 107.65 -53.12
CA ASP A 36 110.38 106.59 -52.79
C ASP A 36 109.95 106.78 -51.32
N PRO A 37 108.66 107.02 -51.03
CA PRO A 37 108.25 107.21 -49.65
C PRO A 37 108.42 105.88 -48.91
N ALA A 38 109.02 105.92 -47.71
CA ALA A 38 109.47 104.73 -46.97
C ALA A 38 108.42 103.62 -46.80
N TRP A 39 107.12 103.98 -46.78
CA TRP A 39 106.01 103.03 -46.70
C TRP A 39 105.89 102.13 -47.95
N GLU A 40 106.21 102.64 -49.13
CA GLU A 40 106.13 101.89 -50.39
C GLU A 40 107.25 100.84 -50.45
N LYS A 41 108.46 101.21 -50.00
CA LYS A 41 109.58 100.29 -49.86
C LYS A 41 109.27 99.15 -48.88
N GLN A 42 108.58 99.45 -47.77
CA GLN A 42 108.17 98.46 -46.77
C GLN A 42 107.12 97.48 -47.32
N GLN A 43 106.12 97.96 -48.07
CA GLN A 43 105.13 97.11 -48.73
C GLN A 43 105.77 96.19 -49.78
N ARG A 44 106.67 96.72 -50.62
CA ARG A 44 107.39 95.93 -51.63
C ARG A 44 108.13 94.76 -50.99
N LYS A 45 108.90 94.98 -49.90
CA LYS A 45 109.57 93.90 -49.17
C LYS A 45 108.58 92.86 -48.63
N THR A 46 107.54 93.31 -47.93
CA THR A 46 106.57 92.43 -47.25
C THR A 46 105.77 91.58 -48.22
N PHE A 47 105.24 92.18 -49.28
CA PHE A 47 104.46 91.47 -50.28
C PHE A 47 105.32 90.54 -51.12
N THR A 48 106.58 90.91 -51.40
CA THR A 48 107.54 90.00 -52.06
C THR A 48 107.78 88.76 -51.20
N ALA A 49 108.04 88.94 -49.89
CA ALA A 49 108.24 87.83 -48.96
C ALA A 49 106.98 86.98 -48.79
N TRP A 50 105.80 87.60 -48.71
CA TRP A 50 104.52 86.89 -48.65
C TRP A 50 104.28 86.04 -49.89
N CYS A 51 104.46 86.59 -51.08
CA CYS A 51 104.35 85.84 -52.33
C CYS A 51 105.33 84.66 -52.36
N ASN A 52 106.58 84.87 -51.95
CA ASN A 52 107.60 83.83 -51.90
C ASN A 52 107.27 82.71 -50.90
N SER A 53 106.60 83.02 -49.80
CA SER A 53 106.19 82.01 -48.82
C SER A 53 105.15 81.00 -49.33
N HIS A 54 104.37 81.40 -50.32
CA HIS A 54 103.45 80.54 -51.04
C HIS A 54 104.15 79.91 -52.24
N LEU A 55 104.86 80.69 -53.05
CA LEU A 55 105.56 80.20 -54.25
C LEU A 55 106.65 79.16 -53.96
N ARG A 56 107.26 79.17 -52.77
CA ARG A 56 108.19 78.11 -52.33
C ARG A 56 107.57 76.71 -52.40
N LYS A 57 106.26 76.59 -52.13
CA LYS A 57 105.53 75.31 -52.22
C LYS A 57 105.42 74.79 -53.66
N ALA A 58 105.57 75.68 -54.65
CA ALA A 58 105.60 75.37 -56.07
C ALA A 58 107.03 75.44 -56.68
N GLY A 59 108.07 75.62 -55.85
CA GLY A 59 109.47 75.61 -56.29
C GLY A 59 109.93 76.84 -57.08
N THR A 60 109.29 78.01 -56.91
CA THR A 60 109.69 79.27 -57.57
C THR A 60 109.74 80.44 -56.59
N GLN A 61 110.38 81.55 -56.98
CA GLN A 61 110.44 82.80 -56.20
C GLN A 61 110.42 84.05 -57.09
N ILE A 62 110.14 85.20 -56.49
CA ILE A 62 110.24 86.55 -57.06
C ILE A 62 111.31 87.37 -56.33
N GLU A 63 112.08 88.14 -57.09
CA GLU A 63 113.11 89.07 -56.59
C GLU A 63 112.60 90.51 -56.61
N ASN A 64 111.98 90.93 -57.72
CA ASN A 64 111.38 92.25 -57.85
C ASN A 64 109.89 92.11 -58.22
N ILE A 65 109.00 92.39 -57.27
CA ILE A 65 107.55 92.28 -57.44
C ILE A 65 107.02 93.10 -58.63
N GLU A 66 107.66 94.23 -58.95
CA GLU A 66 107.24 95.08 -60.06
C GLU A 66 107.56 94.50 -61.42
N ASP A 67 108.62 93.71 -61.54
CA ASP A 67 109.11 93.15 -62.80
C ASP A 67 108.61 91.70 -62.99
N ASP A 68 108.66 90.92 -61.91
CA ASP A 68 108.40 89.49 -61.94
C ASP A 68 106.93 89.13 -62.20
N PHE A 69 106.01 90.01 -61.80
CA PHE A 69 104.58 89.83 -62.09
C PHE A 69 104.14 90.43 -63.42
N ARG A 70 105.00 91.19 -64.13
CA ARG A 70 104.63 91.85 -65.40
C ARG A 70 104.17 90.88 -66.50
N ASN A 71 104.61 89.63 -66.46
CA ASN A 71 104.25 88.63 -67.46
C ASN A 71 103.02 87.78 -67.08
N GLY A 72 102.47 87.97 -65.88
CA GLY A 72 101.31 87.24 -65.35
C GLY A 72 101.55 85.79 -64.93
N LEU A 73 102.66 85.15 -65.33
CA LEU A 73 102.89 83.71 -65.10
C LEU A 73 103.07 83.38 -63.61
N LYS A 74 103.94 84.13 -62.92
CA LYS A 74 104.19 83.93 -61.49
C LYS A 74 102.97 84.32 -60.65
N LEU A 75 102.17 85.29 -61.12
CA LEU A 75 100.91 85.67 -60.48
C LEU A 75 99.86 84.57 -60.60
N MET A 76 99.66 83.99 -61.80
CA MET A 76 98.74 82.86 -61.98
C MET A 76 99.14 81.66 -61.12
N LEU A 77 100.43 81.34 -61.06
CA LEU A 77 100.92 80.23 -60.22
C LEU A 77 100.71 80.50 -58.73
N LEU A 78 100.93 81.75 -58.28
CA LEU A 78 100.61 82.13 -56.90
C LEU A 78 99.13 81.89 -56.58
N LEU A 79 98.22 82.26 -57.49
CA LEU A 79 96.78 82.04 -57.34
C LEU A 79 96.40 80.56 -57.27
N GLU A 80 97.06 79.70 -58.06
CA GLU A 80 96.85 78.25 -57.95
C GLU A 80 97.25 77.73 -56.58
N VAL A 81 98.40 78.17 -56.07
CA VAL A 81 98.94 77.69 -54.79
C VAL A 81 98.09 78.13 -53.60
N ILE A 82 97.58 79.37 -53.61
CA ILE A 82 96.75 79.86 -52.50
C ILE A 82 95.33 79.28 -52.51
N SER A 83 94.77 79.01 -53.69
CA SER A 83 93.40 78.49 -53.82
C SER A 83 93.32 76.96 -53.75
N GLY A 84 94.41 76.26 -54.08
CA GLY A 84 94.40 74.81 -54.30
C GLY A 84 93.74 74.39 -55.62
N GLU A 85 93.30 75.35 -56.44
CA GLU A 85 92.63 75.11 -57.73
C GLU A 85 93.58 75.39 -58.90
N ARG A 86 93.37 74.67 -60.02
CA ARG A 86 94.15 74.89 -61.25
C ARG A 86 93.54 76.02 -62.07
N LEU A 87 94.36 76.98 -62.48
CA LEU A 87 93.97 78.06 -63.39
C LEU A 87 94.06 77.60 -64.86
N PRO A 88 93.40 78.30 -65.79
CA PRO A 88 93.56 78.04 -67.23
C PRO A 88 95.03 78.10 -67.66
N ARG A 89 95.43 77.27 -68.63
CA ARG A 89 96.83 77.17 -69.06
C ARG A 89 97.39 78.56 -69.49
N PRO A 90 98.59 78.93 -69.02
CA PRO A 90 99.20 80.21 -69.38
C PRO A 90 99.71 80.23 -70.82
N ASP A 91 99.64 81.40 -71.44
CA ASP A 91 100.15 81.67 -72.79
C ASP A 91 101.67 81.90 -72.73
N LYS A 92 102.46 81.08 -73.45
CA LYS A 92 103.94 81.03 -73.34
C LYS A 92 104.70 82.04 -74.21
N GLY A 93 104.02 82.97 -74.88
CA GLY A 93 104.66 83.87 -75.85
C GLY A 93 105.30 85.12 -75.23
N LYS A 94 106.35 85.67 -75.87
CA LYS A 94 107.10 86.84 -75.36
C LYS A 94 106.44 88.21 -75.64
N MET A 95 105.48 88.27 -76.58
CA MET A 95 104.80 89.51 -77.00
C MET A 95 103.94 90.09 -75.87
N ARG A 96 103.78 91.43 -75.86
CA ARG A 96 103.01 92.16 -74.83
C ARG A 96 101.58 91.62 -74.64
N PHE A 97 100.89 91.24 -75.71
CA PHE A 97 99.52 90.73 -75.60
C PHE A 97 99.43 89.39 -74.85
N HIS A 98 100.42 88.50 -74.95
CA HIS A 98 100.45 87.25 -74.15
C HIS A 98 100.62 87.53 -72.66
N LYS A 99 101.47 88.52 -72.31
CA LYS A 99 101.66 88.96 -70.92
C LYS A 99 100.35 89.52 -70.34
N ILE A 100 99.67 90.38 -71.11
CA ILE A 100 98.36 90.94 -70.73
C ILE A 100 97.31 89.83 -70.59
N ALA A 101 97.25 88.86 -71.51
CA ALA A 101 96.31 87.75 -71.44
C ALA A 101 96.49 86.91 -70.17
N ASN A 102 97.73 86.62 -69.77
CA ASN A 102 98.02 85.91 -68.52
C ASN A 102 97.62 86.72 -67.27
N VAL A 103 97.89 88.02 -67.26
CA VAL A 103 97.45 88.91 -66.17
C VAL A 103 95.93 88.98 -66.11
N ASN A 104 95.23 89.09 -67.24
CA ASN A 104 93.77 89.08 -67.28
C ASN A 104 93.20 87.76 -66.76
N LYS A 105 93.74 86.60 -67.17
CA LYS A 105 93.35 85.29 -66.60
C LYS A 105 93.50 85.25 -65.08
N ALA A 106 94.57 85.84 -64.55
CA ALA A 106 94.78 85.95 -63.11
C ALA A 106 93.75 86.89 -62.44
N LEU A 107 93.48 88.05 -63.03
CA LEU A 107 92.51 89.03 -62.53
C LEU A 107 91.08 88.47 -62.58
N ASP A 108 90.68 87.79 -63.65
CA ASP A 108 89.38 87.13 -63.79
C ASP A 108 89.19 86.06 -62.71
N PHE A 109 90.25 85.28 -62.43
CA PHE A 109 90.21 84.30 -61.34
C PHE A 109 90.03 84.98 -59.98
N ILE A 110 90.77 86.06 -59.71
CA ILE A 110 90.64 86.85 -58.48
C ILE A 110 89.21 87.39 -58.33
N ALA A 111 88.63 87.96 -59.40
CA ALA A 111 87.26 88.44 -59.41
C ALA A 111 86.25 87.30 -59.14
N SER A 112 86.46 86.12 -59.72
CA SER A 112 85.59 84.94 -59.51
C SER A 112 85.58 84.44 -58.06
N LYS A 113 86.65 84.69 -57.30
CA LYS A 113 86.74 84.35 -55.87
C LYS A 113 86.16 85.44 -54.97
N GLY A 114 85.47 86.43 -55.53
CA GLY A 114 84.77 87.47 -54.78
C GLY A 114 85.67 88.64 -54.33
N VAL A 115 86.87 88.77 -54.89
CA VAL A 115 87.76 89.91 -54.60
C VAL A 115 87.49 91.05 -55.57
N LYS A 116 87.15 92.23 -55.04
CA LYS A 116 86.74 93.41 -55.81
C LYS A 116 87.95 94.14 -56.40
N LEU A 117 88.06 94.22 -57.73
CA LEU A 117 89.18 94.82 -58.48
C LEU A 117 88.85 96.24 -59.00
N VAL A 118 88.42 97.17 -58.14
CA VAL A 118 88.20 98.60 -58.50
C VAL A 118 88.48 99.48 -57.27
N SER A 119 89.02 100.68 -57.52
CA SER A 119 89.23 101.82 -56.62
C SER A 119 88.33 101.84 -55.37
N ILE A 120 89.00 101.95 -54.23
CA ILE A 120 88.58 101.83 -52.82
C ILE A 120 87.19 102.44 -52.51
N GLY A 121 86.28 101.60 -51.99
CA GLY A 121 84.95 102.01 -51.50
C GLY A 121 84.26 101.00 -50.58
N ALA A 122 84.21 101.34 -49.28
CA ALA A 122 83.34 100.92 -48.16
C ALA A 122 83.20 99.46 -47.67
N GLU A 123 83.62 98.41 -48.39
CA GLU A 123 83.50 97.01 -47.88
C GLU A 123 84.81 96.38 -47.35
N GLU A 124 85.95 97.08 -47.44
CA GLU A 124 87.26 96.61 -46.95
C GLU A 124 87.39 96.58 -45.41
N THR A 125 86.38 97.02 -44.67
CA THR A 125 86.45 97.15 -43.20
C THR A 125 86.17 95.84 -42.44
N SER A 126 85.31 94.92 -42.92
CA SER A 126 84.82 93.81 -42.07
C SER A 126 85.87 92.74 -41.73
N ALA A 127 86.70 92.32 -42.70
CA ALA A 127 87.75 91.33 -42.47
C ALA A 127 88.90 91.91 -41.63
N LYS A 128 89.22 93.18 -41.87
CA LYS A 128 90.19 93.96 -41.08
C LYS A 128 89.70 94.12 -39.63
N GLU A 129 88.45 94.49 -39.42
CA GLU A 129 87.82 94.61 -38.10
C GLU A 129 87.76 93.26 -37.38
N GLY A 130 87.42 92.18 -38.09
CA GLY A 130 87.42 90.81 -37.55
C GLY A 130 88.80 90.35 -37.10
N LEU A 131 89.84 90.58 -37.90
CA LEU A 131 91.23 90.29 -37.54
C LEU A 131 91.70 91.16 -36.37
N LEU A 132 91.33 92.46 -36.35
CA LEU A 132 91.66 93.38 -35.27
C LEU A 132 91.01 92.94 -33.95
N LEU A 133 89.73 92.55 -33.98
CA LEU A 133 89.00 92.04 -32.83
C LEU A 133 89.59 90.72 -32.32
N TRP A 134 90.00 89.82 -33.23
CA TRP A 134 90.71 88.60 -32.85
C TRP A 134 92.01 88.92 -32.12
N CYS A 135 92.83 89.83 -32.68
CA CYS A 135 94.06 90.28 -32.03
C CYS A 135 93.78 90.84 -30.64
N GLN A 136 92.85 91.78 -30.53
CA GLN A 136 92.43 92.39 -29.26
C GLN A 136 91.99 91.36 -28.23
N ARG A 137 91.14 90.40 -28.60
CA ARG A 137 90.66 89.35 -27.69
C ARG A 137 91.78 88.45 -27.20
N LYS A 138 92.73 88.10 -28.08
CA LYS A 138 93.85 87.21 -27.75
C LYS A 138 94.93 87.94 -26.94
N THR A 139 95.16 89.23 -27.17
CA THR A 139 96.15 90.03 -26.43
C THR A 139 95.57 90.77 -25.22
N ALA A 140 94.24 90.81 -25.03
CA ALA A 140 93.59 91.48 -23.89
C ALA A 140 94.17 91.14 -22.49
N PRO A 141 94.65 89.90 -22.21
CA PRO A 141 95.27 89.59 -20.92
C PRO A 141 96.62 90.28 -20.65
N TYR A 142 97.29 90.79 -21.68
CA TYR A 142 98.65 91.35 -21.58
C TYR A 142 98.58 92.85 -21.35
N ARG A 143 98.81 93.27 -20.09
CA ARG A 143 98.65 94.68 -19.65
C ARG A 143 99.50 95.69 -20.41
N ASN A 144 100.66 95.26 -20.92
CA ASN A 144 101.61 96.10 -21.66
C ASN A 144 101.29 96.18 -23.17
N VAL A 145 100.22 95.54 -23.63
CA VAL A 145 99.82 95.52 -25.05
C VAL A 145 98.42 96.09 -25.21
N ASN A 146 98.29 97.08 -26.10
CA ASN A 146 96.99 97.64 -26.48
C ASN A 146 96.90 97.78 -28.00
N VAL A 147 96.20 96.83 -28.63
CA VAL A 147 96.05 96.77 -30.09
C VAL A 147 94.82 97.56 -30.53
N GLN A 148 95.03 98.73 -31.13
CA GLN A 148 93.97 99.62 -31.62
C GLN A 148 93.97 99.75 -33.15
N ASN A 149 95.10 99.50 -33.79
CA ASN A 149 95.29 99.63 -35.23
C ASN A 149 96.34 98.63 -35.73
N PHE A 150 96.49 98.51 -37.05
CA PHE A 150 97.54 97.68 -37.67
C PHE A 150 98.82 98.47 -37.99
N HIS A 151 99.10 99.59 -37.31
CA HIS A 151 100.35 100.35 -37.52
C HIS A 151 101.13 100.58 -36.22
N THR A 152 100.72 101.55 -35.40
CA THR A 152 101.49 102.03 -34.24
C THR A 152 101.36 101.09 -33.05
N SER A 153 100.26 100.33 -32.93
CA SER A 153 100.06 99.34 -31.88
C SER A 153 101.02 98.15 -31.91
N TRP A 154 101.71 97.93 -33.04
CA TRP A 154 102.61 96.80 -33.24
C TRP A 154 104.08 97.21 -33.22
N LYS A 155 104.35 98.53 -33.11
CA LYS A 155 105.68 99.12 -33.27
C LYS A 155 106.68 98.71 -32.20
N ASP A 156 106.22 98.39 -30.99
CA ASP A 156 107.07 97.94 -29.88
C ASP A 156 107.33 96.42 -29.85
N GLY A 157 106.75 95.67 -30.79
CA GLY A 157 106.90 94.22 -30.93
C GLY A 157 106.21 93.36 -29.87
N LEU A 158 105.72 93.95 -28.77
CA LEU A 158 105.08 93.22 -27.67
C LEU A 158 103.77 92.55 -28.12
N ALA A 159 102.99 93.21 -28.98
CA ALA A 159 101.74 92.68 -29.50
C ALA A 159 101.92 91.37 -30.31
N LEU A 160 102.97 91.28 -31.13
CA LEU A 160 103.29 90.06 -31.88
C LEU A 160 103.72 88.93 -30.95
N CYS A 161 104.58 89.22 -29.97
CA CYS A 161 105.01 88.24 -28.97
C CYS A 161 103.83 87.72 -28.14
N ALA A 162 102.88 88.60 -27.77
CA ALA A 162 101.71 88.25 -26.98
C ALA A 162 100.77 87.29 -27.73
N LEU A 163 100.59 87.51 -29.03
CA LEU A 163 99.78 86.61 -29.88
C LEU A 163 100.35 85.20 -29.93
N ILE A 164 101.67 85.07 -30.07
CA ILE A 164 102.36 83.78 -30.08
C ILE A 164 102.23 83.12 -28.71
N HIS A 165 102.60 83.82 -27.63
CA HIS A 165 102.53 83.28 -26.27
C HIS A 165 101.10 82.86 -25.86
N ARG A 166 100.06 83.53 -26.38
CA ARG A 166 98.66 83.17 -26.04
C ARG A 166 98.24 81.80 -26.55
N HIS A 167 98.73 81.40 -27.73
CA HIS A 167 98.40 80.12 -28.36
C HIS A 167 99.46 79.05 -28.06
N ARG A 168 100.72 79.48 -27.93
CA ARG A 168 101.88 78.63 -27.70
C ARG A 168 102.79 79.30 -26.66
N PRO A 169 102.41 79.22 -25.37
CA PRO A 169 103.18 79.84 -24.28
C PRO A 169 104.57 79.23 -24.12
N ASP A 170 104.77 78.02 -24.64
CA ASP A 170 106.04 77.30 -24.66
C ASP A 170 107.12 77.97 -25.54
N LEU A 171 106.73 78.82 -26.49
CA LEU A 171 107.64 79.34 -27.52
C LEU A 171 108.27 80.70 -27.22
N ILE A 172 107.70 81.50 -26.31
CA ILE A 172 108.20 82.85 -25.97
C ILE A 172 108.17 83.05 -24.46
N ASP A 173 109.31 83.42 -23.87
CA ASP A 173 109.36 83.89 -22.48
C ASP A 173 108.97 85.37 -22.41
N TYR A 174 107.66 85.61 -22.29
CA TYR A 174 107.10 86.95 -22.37
C TYR A 174 107.58 87.89 -21.24
N ALA A 175 108.03 87.35 -20.10
CA ALA A 175 108.48 88.14 -18.96
C ALA A 175 109.81 88.88 -19.18
N LYS A 176 110.63 88.40 -20.14
CA LYS A 176 111.93 89.01 -20.46
C LYS A 176 111.83 90.19 -21.43
N LEU A 177 110.69 90.35 -22.11
CA LEU A 177 110.47 91.38 -23.12
C LEU A 177 110.22 92.73 -22.48
N ARG A 178 110.83 93.79 -23.02
CA ARG A 178 110.70 95.16 -22.49
C ARG A 178 110.35 96.14 -23.60
N LYS A 179 109.59 97.19 -23.26
CA LYS A 179 109.07 98.17 -24.24
C LYS A 179 110.16 99.07 -24.82
N ASP A 180 111.28 99.23 -24.13
CA ASP A 180 112.46 100.02 -24.53
C ASP A 180 113.33 99.31 -25.58
N ASP A 181 113.12 98.02 -25.85
CA ASP A 181 113.80 97.26 -26.91
C ASP A 181 112.84 96.77 -28.01
N PRO A 182 112.30 97.68 -28.85
CA PRO A 182 111.34 97.32 -29.88
C PRO A 182 111.96 96.43 -30.98
N ILE A 183 113.24 96.61 -31.30
CA ILE A 183 113.93 95.82 -32.34
C ILE A 183 114.11 94.37 -31.87
N GLY A 184 114.56 94.16 -30.62
CA GLY A 184 114.71 92.82 -30.05
C GLY A 184 113.40 92.06 -29.95
N ASN A 185 112.32 92.72 -29.50
CA ASN A 185 110.99 92.10 -29.41
C ASN A 185 110.46 91.66 -30.78
N LEU A 186 110.58 92.52 -31.81
CA LEU A 186 110.13 92.21 -33.17
C LEU A 186 110.91 91.05 -33.77
N ASN A 187 112.25 91.07 -33.68
CA ASN A 187 113.08 89.98 -34.18
C ASN A 187 112.81 88.65 -33.46
N THR A 188 112.57 88.67 -32.15
CA THR A 188 112.18 87.47 -31.40
C THR A 188 110.87 86.89 -31.91
N ALA A 189 109.85 87.73 -32.10
CA ALA A 189 108.57 87.28 -32.66
C ALA A 189 108.75 86.68 -34.06
N PHE A 190 109.52 87.34 -34.93
CA PHE A 190 109.77 86.91 -36.30
C PHE A 190 110.54 85.59 -36.36
N GLU A 191 111.56 85.41 -35.52
CA GLU A 191 112.34 84.17 -35.43
C GLU A 191 111.52 82.98 -34.93
N VAL A 192 110.72 83.19 -33.88
CA VAL A 192 109.87 82.14 -33.34
C VAL A 192 108.80 81.73 -34.33
N ALA A 193 108.21 82.71 -35.02
CA ALA A 193 107.20 82.47 -36.04
C ALA A 193 107.76 81.65 -37.21
N GLU A 194 108.97 81.97 -37.69
CA GLU A 194 109.60 81.23 -38.79
C GLU A 194 110.00 79.82 -38.39
N LYS A 195 110.65 79.66 -37.23
CA LYS A 195 111.21 78.38 -36.83
C LYS A 195 110.16 77.37 -36.35
N TYR A 196 109.11 77.83 -35.67
CA TYR A 196 108.17 76.94 -34.96
C TYR A 196 106.74 76.98 -35.50
N LEU A 197 106.35 78.03 -36.20
CA LEU A 197 105.00 78.19 -36.74
C LEU A 197 104.97 78.12 -38.29
N ASP A 198 106.14 77.95 -38.92
CA ASP A 198 106.33 78.00 -40.38
C ASP A 198 105.77 79.29 -41.02
N ILE A 199 105.80 80.39 -40.27
CA ILE A 199 105.40 81.72 -40.74
C ILE A 199 106.67 82.48 -41.16
N PRO A 200 106.87 82.75 -42.45
CA PRO A 200 108.10 83.37 -43.00
C PRO A 200 108.38 84.76 -42.39
N LYS A 201 109.64 85.17 -42.27
CA LYS A 201 109.95 86.57 -41.89
C LYS A 201 109.65 87.52 -43.05
N MET A 202 108.50 88.20 -42.98
CA MET A 202 108.08 89.14 -44.03
C MET A 202 108.31 90.61 -43.69
N LEU A 203 108.55 90.91 -42.42
CA LEU A 203 108.74 92.25 -41.91
C LEU A 203 110.16 92.42 -41.39
N ASP A 204 110.72 93.60 -41.61
CA ASP A 204 112.02 94.02 -41.09
C ASP A 204 111.79 94.87 -39.82
N ALA A 205 112.46 94.50 -38.73
CA ALA A 205 112.31 95.18 -37.44
C ALA A 205 112.81 96.63 -37.51
N GLU A 206 113.86 96.91 -38.28
CA GLU A 206 114.41 98.25 -38.43
C GLU A 206 113.43 99.17 -39.18
N ASP A 207 112.78 98.65 -40.22
CA ASP A 207 111.81 99.41 -41.02
C ASP A 207 110.57 99.79 -40.19
N ILE A 208 110.10 98.90 -39.29
CA ILE A 208 108.97 99.18 -38.39
C ILE A 208 109.33 100.25 -37.36
N VAL A 209 110.52 100.18 -36.75
CA VAL A 209 110.90 101.08 -35.65
C VAL A 209 111.28 102.47 -36.16
N ASN A 210 112.05 102.55 -37.25
CA ASN A 210 112.55 103.82 -37.80
C ASN A 210 111.47 104.63 -38.53
N THR A 211 110.38 104.00 -38.97
CA THR A 211 109.26 104.70 -39.62
C THR A 211 108.30 105.27 -38.57
N PRO A 212 107.91 106.57 -38.64
CA PRO A 212 107.00 107.18 -37.66
C PRO A 212 105.67 106.43 -37.54
N LYS A 213 105.15 105.99 -38.69
CA LYS A 213 103.94 105.19 -38.82
C LYS A 213 104.25 103.97 -39.68
N PRO A 214 104.38 102.76 -39.10
CA PRO A 214 104.56 101.53 -39.86
C PRO A 214 103.42 101.31 -40.85
N ASP A 215 103.71 100.66 -41.98
CA ASP A 215 102.69 100.39 -42.99
C ASP A 215 101.61 99.41 -42.49
N GLU A 216 100.35 99.83 -42.64
CA GLU A 216 99.20 99.10 -42.11
C GLU A 216 98.95 97.77 -42.84
N LYS A 217 99.13 97.76 -44.17
CA LYS A 217 98.87 96.57 -44.98
C LYS A 217 99.95 95.52 -44.76
N ALA A 218 101.20 95.93 -44.59
CA ALA A 218 102.33 95.07 -44.29
C ALA A 218 102.12 94.31 -42.95
N ILE A 219 101.77 95.02 -41.88
CA ILE A 219 101.51 94.41 -40.57
C ILE A 219 100.25 93.52 -40.63
N MET A 220 99.16 93.97 -41.25
CA MET A 220 97.93 93.17 -41.37
C MET A 220 98.19 91.84 -42.09
N THR A 221 98.97 91.88 -43.18
CA THR A 221 99.36 90.68 -43.94
C THR A 221 100.12 89.71 -43.05
N TYR A 222 101.06 90.22 -42.26
CA TYR A 222 101.85 89.39 -41.35
C TYR A 222 100.99 88.78 -40.23
N VAL A 223 100.14 89.59 -39.58
CA VAL A 223 99.25 89.16 -38.50
C VAL A 223 98.20 88.15 -39.01
N SER A 224 97.73 88.28 -40.25
CA SER A 224 96.80 87.32 -40.86
C SER A 224 97.41 85.92 -41.00
N CYS A 225 98.74 85.81 -41.19
CA CYS A 225 99.42 84.53 -41.25
C CYS A 225 99.39 83.81 -39.90
N PHE A 226 99.50 84.54 -38.78
CA PHE A 226 99.30 83.96 -37.44
C PHE A 226 97.86 83.47 -37.23
N TYR A 227 96.86 84.22 -37.71
CA TYR A 227 95.46 83.81 -37.61
C TYR A 227 95.21 82.46 -38.29
N HIS A 228 95.69 82.29 -39.53
CA HIS A 228 95.52 81.05 -40.28
C HIS A 228 96.28 79.86 -39.67
N ALA A 229 97.50 80.08 -39.18
CA ALA A 229 98.29 79.03 -38.52
C ALA A 229 97.58 78.46 -37.28
N PHE A 230 96.86 79.31 -36.53
CA PHE A 230 96.15 78.87 -35.32
C PHE A 230 94.70 78.40 -35.55
N ALA A 231 94.03 78.80 -36.64
CA ALA A 231 92.64 78.42 -36.92
C ALA A 231 92.45 76.95 -37.39
N GLY A 232 93.48 76.31 -37.97
CA GLY A 232 93.36 74.96 -38.53
C GLY A 232 93.15 73.83 -37.50
N ALA A 233 93.50 74.06 -36.23
CA ALA A 233 93.41 73.03 -35.18
C ALA A 233 92.00 72.84 -34.59
N GLU A 234 91.16 73.89 -34.55
CA GLU A 234 89.80 73.82 -33.97
C GLU A 234 88.77 73.12 -34.89
N GLN A 235 89.04 73.03 -36.19
CA GLN A 235 88.11 72.43 -37.17
C GLN A 235 88.10 70.88 -37.14
N ALA A 236 89.19 70.22 -36.73
CA ALA A 236 89.27 68.77 -36.68
C ALA A 236 88.47 68.16 -35.51
N GLU A 237 88.46 68.82 -34.36
CA GLU A 237 87.76 68.35 -33.15
C GLU A 237 86.22 68.38 -33.30
N THR A 238 85.70 69.38 -33.99
CA THR A 238 84.25 69.52 -34.23
C THR A 238 83.70 68.47 -35.20
N ALA A 239 84.51 67.96 -36.12
CA ALA A 239 84.12 66.87 -37.03
C ALA A 239 83.99 65.52 -36.30
N ALA A 240 84.94 65.17 -35.44
CA ALA A 240 84.93 63.92 -34.68
C ALA A 240 83.71 63.81 -33.74
N ASN A 241 83.35 64.89 -33.07
CA ASN A 241 82.18 64.96 -32.19
C ASN A 241 80.84 64.76 -32.93
N ARG A 242 80.76 65.14 -34.21
CA ARG A 242 79.56 64.90 -35.03
C ARG A 242 79.39 63.43 -35.39
N ILE A 243 80.47 62.73 -35.73
CA ILE A 243 80.45 61.29 -36.09
C ILE A 243 80.02 60.45 -34.87
N CYS A 244 80.57 60.72 -33.69
CA CYS A 244 80.25 59.97 -32.47
C CYS A 244 78.76 60.06 -32.11
N LYS A 245 78.14 61.25 -32.26
CA LYS A 245 76.69 61.43 -32.01
C LYS A 245 75.82 60.61 -32.97
N VAL A 246 76.19 60.55 -34.25
CA VAL A 246 75.43 59.78 -35.26
C VAL A 246 75.56 58.27 -35.03
N LEU A 247 76.74 57.79 -34.63
CA LEU A 247 76.97 56.38 -34.30
C LEU A 247 76.20 55.94 -33.05
N ALA A 248 76.18 56.75 -31.99
CA ALA A 248 75.46 56.43 -30.76
C ALA A 248 73.94 56.23 -31.02
N VAL A 249 73.33 57.11 -31.82
CA VAL A 249 71.92 56.98 -32.22
C VAL A 249 71.69 55.72 -33.07
N ASN A 250 72.65 55.32 -33.91
CA ASN A 250 72.52 54.09 -34.71
C ASN A 250 72.58 52.83 -33.85
N GLN A 251 73.52 52.76 -32.90
CA GLN A 251 73.66 51.62 -31.99
C GLN A 251 72.41 51.42 -31.12
N GLU A 252 71.80 52.51 -30.63
CA GLU A 252 70.52 52.42 -29.91
C GLU A 252 69.38 51.88 -30.78
N ASN A 253 69.32 52.29 -32.05
CA ASN A 253 68.29 51.81 -32.97
C ASN A 253 68.47 50.32 -33.30
N GLU A 254 69.71 49.87 -33.55
CA GLU A 254 70.05 48.45 -33.75
C GLU A 254 69.65 47.60 -32.53
N LYS A 255 69.95 48.08 -31.32
CA LYS A 255 69.53 47.40 -30.09
C LYS A 255 68.00 47.28 -29.98
N LEU A 256 67.26 48.34 -30.29
CA LEU A 256 65.79 48.30 -30.29
C LEU A 256 65.22 47.36 -31.36
N MET A 257 65.88 47.24 -32.52
CA MET A 257 65.52 46.27 -33.57
C MET A 257 65.71 44.83 -33.09
N GLU A 258 66.86 44.52 -32.49
CA GLU A 258 67.15 43.19 -31.93
C GLU A 258 66.20 42.82 -30.79
N GLU A 259 65.91 43.76 -29.90
CA GLU A 259 64.95 43.56 -28.80
C GLU A 259 63.55 43.27 -29.32
N TYR A 260 63.09 43.97 -30.37
CA TYR A 260 61.81 43.67 -31.03
C TYR A 260 61.79 42.25 -31.62
N GLU A 261 62.82 41.89 -32.40
CA GLU A 261 62.93 40.58 -33.07
C GLU A 261 62.96 39.42 -32.08
N LYS A 262 63.69 39.59 -30.98
CA LYS A 262 63.78 38.60 -29.90
C LYS A 262 62.43 38.40 -29.22
N LEU A 263 61.79 39.49 -28.77
CA LEU A 263 60.49 39.43 -28.10
C LEU A 263 59.40 38.86 -29.01
N ALA A 264 59.40 39.24 -30.29
CA ALA A 264 58.46 38.70 -31.28
C ALA A 264 58.60 37.19 -31.44
N SER A 265 59.83 36.69 -31.51
CA SER A 265 60.13 35.27 -31.69
C SER A 265 59.70 34.45 -30.48
N GLU A 266 60.05 34.91 -29.27
CA GLU A 266 59.71 34.25 -28.01
C GLU A 266 58.18 34.20 -27.81
N LEU A 267 57.49 35.31 -28.08
CA LEU A 267 56.03 35.41 -27.94
C LEU A 267 55.30 34.51 -28.94
N LEU A 268 55.68 34.54 -30.22
CA LEU A 268 55.06 33.69 -31.26
C LEU A 268 55.30 32.20 -31.00
N GLU A 269 56.50 31.84 -30.52
CA GLU A 269 56.80 30.45 -30.16
C GLU A 269 55.98 29.97 -28.96
N TRP A 270 55.80 30.83 -27.95
CA TRP A 270 54.94 30.54 -26.82
C TRP A 270 53.48 30.33 -27.25
N ILE A 271 52.95 31.19 -28.13
CA ILE A 271 51.59 31.03 -28.68
C ILE A 271 51.48 29.69 -29.42
N ARG A 272 52.42 29.37 -30.31
CA ARG A 272 52.42 28.11 -31.08
C ARG A 272 52.43 26.86 -30.21
N ARG A 273 53.10 26.89 -29.06
CA ARG A 273 53.12 25.77 -28.10
C ARG A 273 51.87 25.68 -27.23
N THR A 274 51.27 26.83 -26.92
CA THR A 274 50.13 26.92 -26.00
C THR A 274 48.81 26.55 -26.68
N VAL A 275 48.64 26.91 -27.96
CA VAL A 275 47.41 26.64 -28.72
C VAL A 275 47.02 25.14 -28.71
N PRO A 276 47.91 24.18 -29.05
CA PRO A 276 47.56 22.76 -29.03
C PRO A 276 47.13 22.23 -27.65
N TRP A 277 47.69 22.78 -26.56
CA TRP A 277 47.29 22.40 -25.20
C TRP A 277 45.86 22.84 -24.89
N LEU A 278 45.44 24.03 -25.34
CA LEU A 278 44.08 24.54 -25.20
C LEU A 278 43.09 23.91 -26.21
N GLU A 279 43.55 23.45 -27.36
CA GLU A 279 42.72 22.72 -28.34
C GLU A 279 42.43 21.28 -27.91
N ASN A 280 43.22 20.72 -26.99
CA ASN A 280 43.04 19.36 -26.50
C ASN A 280 41.79 19.22 -25.61
N ARG A 281 40.68 18.80 -26.21
CA ARG A 281 39.37 18.62 -25.55
C ARG A 281 39.07 17.17 -25.15
N VAL A 282 40.08 16.44 -24.70
CA VAL A 282 39.89 15.08 -24.18
C VAL A 282 39.37 15.14 -22.74
N GLY A 283 38.16 14.57 -22.54
CA GLY A 283 37.52 14.48 -21.23
C GLY A 283 38.22 13.45 -20.33
N GLU A 284 38.20 13.71 -19.02
CA GLU A 284 38.73 12.80 -18.01
C GLU A 284 37.60 11.99 -17.35
N PRO A 285 37.85 10.74 -16.95
CA PRO A 285 36.80 9.87 -16.40
C PRO A 285 36.31 10.27 -15.01
N SER A 286 37.10 11.07 -14.26
CA SER A 286 36.74 11.49 -12.90
C SER A 286 36.58 13.00 -12.77
N MET A 287 35.57 13.41 -12.00
CA MET A 287 35.34 14.81 -11.63
C MET A 287 36.60 15.43 -11.01
N SER A 288 37.32 14.67 -10.16
CA SER A 288 38.57 15.13 -9.53
C SER A 288 39.70 15.40 -10.54
N ALA A 289 39.82 14.58 -11.59
CA ALA A 289 40.80 14.80 -12.64
C ALA A 289 40.43 16.03 -13.49
N MET A 290 39.13 16.25 -13.73
CA MET A 290 38.66 17.42 -14.44
C MET A 290 38.82 18.72 -13.63
N GLN A 291 38.67 18.66 -12.31
CA GLN A 291 38.99 19.77 -11.41
C GLN A 291 40.47 20.14 -11.45
N ARG A 292 41.39 19.16 -11.55
CA ARG A 292 42.81 19.44 -11.73
C ARG A 292 43.08 20.17 -13.04
N LYS A 293 42.48 19.73 -14.16
CA LYS A 293 42.57 20.46 -15.44
C LYS A 293 42.06 21.90 -15.36
N LEU A 294 41.00 22.14 -14.58
CA LEU A 294 40.51 23.50 -14.32
C LEU A 294 41.52 24.32 -13.51
N GLU A 295 42.18 23.71 -12.52
CA GLU A 295 43.22 24.38 -11.74
C GLU A 295 44.46 24.69 -12.59
N ASP A 296 44.91 23.76 -13.44
CA ASP A 296 45.98 24.01 -14.40
C ASP A 296 45.63 25.20 -15.33
N PHE A 297 44.36 25.31 -15.76
CA PHE A 297 43.87 26.44 -16.55
C PHE A 297 43.83 27.75 -15.76
N ARG A 298 43.50 27.70 -14.46
CA ARG A 298 43.57 28.88 -13.57
C ARG A 298 45.00 29.34 -13.38
N ASP A 299 45.94 28.42 -13.16
CA ASP A 299 47.37 28.72 -13.04
C ASP A 299 47.92 29.32 -14.33
N TYR A 300 47.54 28.77 -15.48
CA TYR A 300 47.81 29.36 -16.79
C TYR A 300 47.33 30.82 -16.86
N ARG A 301 46.06 31.10 -16.51
CA ARG A 301 45.48 32.45 -16.58
C ARG A 301 46.03 33.43 -15.54
N ARG A 302 46.44 32.94 -14.37
CA ARG A 302 46.87 33.77 -13.22
C ARG A 302 48.37 34.04 -13.22
N LEU A 303 49.18 33.07 -13.62
CA LEU A 303 50.64 33.14 -13.50
C LEU A 303 51.33 33.23 -14.86
N HIS A 304 50.92 32.42 -15.83
CA HIS A 304 51.66 32.27 -17.08
C HIS A 304 51.25 33.27 -18.19
N LYS A 305 49.96 33.57 -18.34
CA LYS A 305 49.45 34.50 -19.37
C LYS A 305 49.75 35.98 -19.09
N PRO A 306 49.60 36.52 -17.86
CA PRO A 306 49.79 37.95 -17.59
C PRO A 306 51.15 38.54 -18.02
N PRO A 307 52.32 37.91 -17.78
CA PRO A 307 53.58 38.45 -18.27
C PRO A 307 53.65 38.51 -19.81
N ARG A 308 53.02 37.56 -20.52
CA ARG A 308 52.97 37.55 -21.98
C ARG A 308 52.11 38.67 -22.57
N VAL A 309 51.05 39.07 -21.86
CA VAL A 309 50.27 40.27 -22.22
C VAL A 309 51.14 41.53 -22.14
N GLN A 310 51.96 41.63 -21.10
CA GLN A 310 52.90 42.75 -20.93
C GLN A 310 53.98 42.75 -22.02
N GLU A 311 54.54 41.58 -22.37
CA GLU A 311 55.51 41.44 -23.46
C GLU A 311 54.92 41.86 -24.81
N LYS A 312 53.67 41.47 -25.13
CA LYS A 312 52.96 41.94 -26.33
C LYS A 312 52.86 43.46 -26.37
N CYS A 313 52.45 44.08 -25.26
CA CYS A 313 52.35 45.54 -25.17
C CYS A 313 53.73 46.20 -25.32
N GLN A 314 54.75 45.67 -24.67
CA GLN A 314 56.12 46.18 -24.75
C GLN A 314 56.67 46.10 -26.18
N LEU A 315 56.35 45.02 -26.90
CA LEU A 315 56.74 44.83 -28.30
C LEU A 315 56.12 45.91 -29.20
N GLU A 316 54.84 46.22 -29.03
CA GLU A 316 54.16 47.30 -29.75
C GLU A 316 54.76 48.69 -29.42
N ILE A 317 55.10 48.93 -28.14
CA ILE A 317 55.78 50.16 -27.70
C ILE A 317 57.16 50.29 -28.34
N ASN A 318 57.95 49.21 -28.35
CA ASN A 318 59.29 49.18 -28.94
C ASN A 318 59.23 49.50 -30.44
N PHE A 319 58.27 48.88 -31.16
CA PHE A 319 58.05 49.14 -32.58
C PHE A 319 57.69 50.61 -32.86
N ASN A 320 56.70 51.15 -32.15
CA ASN A 320 56.25 52.54 -32.35
C ASN A 320 57.34 53.57 -32.02
N THR A 321 58.12 53.30 -30.97
CA THR A 321 59.24 54.14 -30.56
C THR A 321 60.34 54.14 -31.62
N LEU A 322 60.74 52.94 -32.09
CA LEU A 322 61.74 52.78 -33.13
C LEU A 322 61.31 53.44 -34.45
N GLN A 323 60.06 53.22 -34.86
CA GLN A 323 59.51 53.82 -36.07
C GLN A 323 59.52 55.35 -36.02
N THR A 324 59.23 55.93 -34.85
CA THR A 324 59.29 57.38 -34.63
C THR A 324 60.74 57.89 -34.63
N LYS A 325 61.67 57.20 -33.97
CA LYS A 325 63.10 57.54 -33.96
C LYS A 325 63.69 57.53 -35.39
N LEU A 326 63.36 56.54 -36.22
CA LEU A 326 63.84 56.44 -37.60
C LEU A 326 63.26 57.56 -38.49
N ARG A 327 61.96 57.88 -38.32
CA ARG A 327 61.30 58.97 -39.05
C ARG A 327 61.92 60.33 -38.75
N LEU A 328 62.13 60.65 -37.47
CA LEU A 328 62.72 61.94 -37.04
C LEU A 328 64.17 62.11 -37.51
N SER A 329 64.89 61.02 -37.75
CA SER A 329 66.28 61.03 -38.24
C SER A 329 66.39 60.88 -39.76
N HIS A 330 65.27 60.95 -40.50
CA HIS A 330 65.21 60.75 -41.96
C HIS A 330 65.83 59.42 -42.44
N ARG A 331 65.70 58.37 -41.64
CA ARG A 331 66.18 57.01 -41.96
C ARG A 331 65.02 56.13 -42.46
N PRO A 332 65.31 55.07 -43.25
CA PRO A 332 64.30 54.10 -43.66
C PRO A 332 63.56 53.48 -42.47
N ALA A 333 62.28 53.18 -42.67
CA ALA A 333 61.44 52.47 -41.71
C ALA A 333 62.01 51.08 -41.39
N PHE A 334 61.90 50.66 -40.13
CA PHE A 334 62.21 49.29 -39.75
C PHE A 334 61.10 48.36 -40.27
N MET A 335 61.50 47.28 -40.95
CA MET A 335 60.61 46.21 -41.36
C MET A 335 61.07 44.92 -40.67
N PRO A 336 60.25 44.34 -39.78
CA PRO A 336 60.55 43.05 -39.16
C PRO A 336 60.68 41.91 -40.17
N SER A 337 61.28 40.81 -39.72
CA SER A 337 61.33 39.54 -40.45
C SER A 337 59.93 39.03 -40.80
N GLU A 338 59.82 38.28 -41.89
CA GLU A 338 58.55 37.73 -42.38
C GLU A 338 57.81 36.93 -41.30
N GLY A 339 56.50 37.18 -41.15
CA GLY A 339 55.65 36.56 -40.14
C GLY A 339 55.80 37.11 -38.71
N LYS A 340 56.62 38.15 -38.52
CA LYS A 340 56.79 38.86 -37.23
C LYS A 340 56.30 40.30 -37.28
N LEU A 341 55.39 40.62 -38.20
CA LEU A 341 54.75 41.94 -38.19
C LEU A 341 53.88 42.08 -36.95
N VAL A 342 53.71 43.32 -36.46
CA VAL A 342 52.78 43.61 -35.35
C VAL A 342 51.37 43.09 -35.65
N SER A 343 50.93 43.16 -36.91
CA SER A 343 49.65 42.59 -37.36
C SER A 343 49.57 41.07 -37.23
N ASP A 344 50.67 40.37 -37.53
CA ASP A 344 50.72 38.90 -37.47
C ASP A 344 50.67 38.43 -36.01
N ILE A 345 51.40 39.12 -35.13
CA ILE A 345 51.37 38.88 -33.68
C ILE A 345 49.97 39.16 -33.12
N ALA A 346 49.32 40.25 -33.56
CA ALA A 346 47.95 40.55 -33.15
C ALA A 346 46.95 39.48 -33.61
N ASN A 347 47.11 38.95 -34.82
CA ASN A 347 46.28 37.85 -35.35
C ASN A 347 46.53 36.53 -34.59
N ALA A 348 47.79 36.17 -34.35
CA ALA A 348 48.15 34.98 -33.57
C ALA A 348 47.61 35.06 -32.14
N TRP A 349 47.70 36.24 -31.52
CA TRP A 349 47.14 36.50 -30.19
C TRP A 349 45.61 36.38 -30.17
N ARG A 350 44.91 36.90 -31.20
CA ARG A 350 43.46 36.75 -31.32
C ARG A 350 43.05 35.29 -31.48
N GLY A 351 43.81 34.51 -32.24
CA GLY A 351 43.61 33.06 -32.37
C GLY A 351 43.73 32.33 -31.03
N LEU A 352 44.77 32.66 -30.23
CA LEU A 352 44.92 32.14 -28.87
C LEU A 352 43.71 32.46 -27.99
N GLU A 353 43.25 33.72 -27.97
CA GLU A 353 42.08 34.14 -27.18
C GLU A 353 40.79 33.40 -27.57
N GLN A 354 40.62 33.09 -28.86
CA GLN A 354 39.47 32.32 -29.33
C GLN A 354 39.52 30.86 -28.84
N VAL A 355 40.68 30.23 -28.92
CA VAL A 355 40.88 28.85 -28.42
C VAL A 355 40.70 28.80 -26.91
N GLU A 356 41.26 29.76 -26.16
CA GLU A 356 41.08 29.86 -24.72
C GLU A 356 39.62 29.92 -24.30
N LYS A 357 38.82 30.77 -24.97
CA LYS A 357 37.39 30.86 -24.70
C LYS A 357 36.69 29.52 -24.94
N GLY A 358 36.99 28.88 -26.07
CA GLY A 358 36.43 27.57 -26.40
C GLY A 358 36.82 26.47 -25.40
N TYR A 359 38.03 26.52 -24.85
CA TYR A 359 38.51 25.59 -23.83
C TYR A 359 37.83 25.82 -22.48
N GLU A 360 37.68 27.08 -22.05
CA GLU A 360 36.96 27.43 -20.82
C GLU A 360 35.50 26.98 -20.86
N ASP A 361 34.79 27.26 -21.96
CA ASP A 361 33.40 26.86 -22.15
C ASP A 361 33.25 25.32 -22.14
N TRP A 362 34.16 24.61 -22.80
CA TRP A 362 34.21 23.15 -22.79
C TRP A 362 34.49 22.58 -21.40
N LEU A 363 35.53 23.06 -20.71
CA LEU A 363 35.89 22.62 -19.35
C LEU A 363 34.70 22.73 -18.40
N LEU A 364 34.03 23.89 -18.39
CA LEU A 364 32.90 24.17 -17.52
C LEU A 364 31.67 23.31 -17.87
N SER A 365 31.40 23.08 -19.16
CA SER A 365 30.30 22.22 -19.59
C SER A 365 30.51 20.79 -19.13
N GLU A 366 31.74 20.28 -19.31
CA GLU A 366 32.10 18.91 -18.98
C GLU A 366 32.12 18.66 -17.46
N ILE A 367 32.58 19.63 -16.66
CA ILE A 367 32.47 19.57 -15.19
C ILE A 367 31.00 19.51 -14.75
N ARG A 368 30.12 20.33 -15.35
CA ARG A 368 28.67 20.30 -15.05
C ARG A 368 28.05 18.96 -15.42
N ARG A 369 28.43 18.39 -16.58
CA ARG A 369 27.98 17.06 -17.03
C ARG A 369 28.40 15.98 -16.04
N LEU A 370 29.68 15.93 -15.66
CA LEU A 370 30.20 14.97 -14.69
C LEU A 370 29.57 15.11 -13.30
N GLN A 371 29.31 16.34 -12.84
CA GLN A 371 28.61 16.60 -11.59
C GLN A 371 27.16 16.08 -11.62
N ARG A 372 26.44 16.31 -12.73
CA ARG A 372 25.09 15.76 -12.93
C ARG A 372 25.12 14.23 -12.95
N LEU A 373 26.06 13.63 -13.66
CA LEU A 373 26.25 12.18 -13.71
C LEU A 373 26.50 11.58 -12.32
N GLN A 374 27.39 12.16 -11.50
CA GLN A 374 27.62 11.69 -10.13
C GLN A 374 26.35 11.76 -9.28
N HIS A 375 25.60 12.87 -9.38
CA HIS A 375 24.36 13.04 -8.65
C HIS A 375 23.29 12.02 -9.06
N LEU A 376 23.08 11.84 -10.36
CA LEU A 376 22.11 10.89 -10.91
C LEU A 376 22.48 9.44 -10.56
N ALA A 377 23.77 9.08 -10.67
CA ALA A 377 24.26 7.73 -10.36
C ALA A 377 24.06 7.39 -8.87
N GLU A 378 24.33 8.33 -7.98
CA GLU A 378 24.09 8.14 -6.54
C GLU A 378 22.59 8.05 -6.22
N LYS A 379 21.77 8.90 -6.86
CA LYS A 379 20.30 8.85 -6.72
C LYS A 379 19.73 7.52 -7.23
N PHE A 380 20.23 7.02 -8.35
CA PHE A 380 19.90 5.68 -8.88
C PHE A 380 20.30 4.60 -7.87
N ARG A 381 21.53 4.60 -7.38
CA ARG A 381 22.04 3.61 -6.42
C ARG A 381 21.17 3.56 -5.16
N GLN A 382 20.81 4.70 -4.59
CA GLN A 382 19.96 4.79 -3.40
C GLN A 382 18.54 4.27 -3.67
N LYS A 383 17.90 4.74 -4.74
CA LYS A 383 16.53 4.33 -5.08
C LYS A 383 16.43 2.85 -5.45
N ALA A 384 17.37 2.33 -6.24
CA ALA A 384 17.45 0.92 -6.60
C ALA A 384 17.62 0.04 -5.35
N SER A 385 18.56 0.39 -4.46
CA SER A 385 18.81 -0.40 -3.24
C SER A 385 17.62 -0.39 -2.28
N LEU A 386 16.92 0.74 -2.15
CA LEU A 386 15.68 0.82 -1.37
C LEU A 386 14.55 -0.01 -1.98
N HIS A 387 14.45 -0.05 -3.31
CA HIS A 387 13.46 -0.89 -4.00
C HIS A 387 13.76 -2.38 -3.80
N GLU A 388 15.00 -2.81 -4.03
CA GLU A 388 15.45 -4.20 -3.82
C GLU A 388 15.29 -4.65 -2.35
N ALA A 389 15.55 -3.76 -1.40
CA ALA A 389 15.30 -4.05 0.02
C ALA A 389 13.82 -4.31 0.30
N TRP A 390 12.93 -3.55 -0.37
CA TRP A 390 11.49 -3.75 -0.26
C TRP A 390 11.03 -5.01 -1.00
N THR A 391 11.55 -5.36 -2.18
CA THR A 391 11.13 -6.56 -2.92
C THR A 391 11.58 -7.87 -2.29
N ARG A 392 12.64 -7.85 -1.47
CA ARG A 392 13.19 -9.03 -0.80
C ARG A 392 12.12 -9.85 -0.05
N GLY A 393 12.01 -11.12 -0.38
CA GLY A 393 11.09 -12.08 0.25
C GLY A 393 9.62 -11.98 -0.23
N LYS A 394 9.25 -10.95 -1.01
CA LYS A 394 7.86 -10.81 -1.51
C LYS A 394 7.48 -11.91 -2.51
N GLU A 395 8.39 -12.31 -3.39
CA GLU A 395 8.15 -13.40 -4.36
C GLU A 395 7.90 -14.74 -3.66
N GLU A 396 8.68 -15.03 -2.62
CA GLU A 396 8.51 -16.23 -1.78
C GLU A 396 7.15 -16.20 -1.10
N MET A 397 6.79 -15.07 -0.47
CA MET A 397 5.48 -14.88 0.17
C MET A 397 4.32 -15.08 -0.82
N LEU A 398 4.41 -14.51 -2.02
CA LEU A 398 3.36 -14.64 -3.04
C LEU A 398 3.22 -16.07 -3.56
N SER A 399 4.32 -16.83 -3.58
CA SER A 399 4.36 -18.22 -4.05
C SER A 399 3.90 -19.25 -3.02
N GLN A 400 3.69 -18.85 -1.76
CA GLN A 400 3.19 -19.76 -0.72
C GLN A 400 1.77 -20.25 -1.05
N ARG A 401 1.48 -21.50 -0.71
CA ARG A 401 0.15 -22.13 -0.88
C ARG A 401 -0.53 -22.38 0.46
N ASP A 402 -0.41 -21.41 1.35
CA ASP A 402 -1.00 -21.38 2.70
C ASP A 402 -2.54 -21.46 2.70
N TYR A 403 -3.17 -21.02 1.61
CA TYR A 403 -4.63 -21.11 1.42
C TYR A 403 -5.16 -22.53 1.18
N ASP A 404 -4.33 -23.51 0.79
CA ASP A 404 -4.79 -24.87 0.51
C ASP A 404 -5.25 -25.62 1.78
N SER A 405 -4.76 -25.23 2.96
CA SER A 405 -5.12 -25.82 4.25
C SER A 405 -5.94 -24.92 5.17
N ALA A 406 -6.32 -23.74 4.69
CA ALA A 406 -6.98 -22.71 5.48
C ALA A 406 -8.52 -22.89 5.49
N SER A 407 -9.15 -22.46 6.57
CA SER A 407 -10.60 -22.33 6.69
C SER A 407 -11.14 -21.14 5.90
N LEU A 408 -12.46 -21.09 5.68
CA LEU A 408 -13.11 -20.00 4.94
C LEU A 408 -12.80 -18.61 5.54
N GLN A 409 -12.80 -18.48 6.87
CA GLN A 409 -12.48 -17.22 7.54
C GLN A 409 -11.00 -16.85 7.42
N GLU A 410 -10.10 -17.83 7.47
CA GLU A 410 -8.67 -17.60 7.27
C GLU A 410 -8.36 -17.17 5.83
N VAL A 411 -8.99 -17.82 4.83
CA VAL A 411 -8.86 -17.42 3.41
C VAL A 411 -9.40 -16.00 3.21
N ARG A 412 -10.56 -15.65 3.76
CA ARG A 412 -11.10 -14.27 3.73
C ARG A 412 -10.14 -13.26 4.37
N ALA A 413 -9.51 -13.61 5.47
CA ALA A 413 -8.50 -12.77 6.12
C ALA A 413 -7.22 -12.65 5.29
N MET A 414 -6.80 -13.73 4.60
CA MET A 414 -5.70 -13.70 3.62
C MET A 414 -6.03 -12.80 2.43
N LEU A 415 -7.25 -12.84 1.92
CA LEU A 415 -7.70 -12.02 0.78
C LEU A 415 -7.63 -10.52 1.12
N ARG A 416 -8.13 -10.11 2.29
CA ARG A 416 -7.98 -8.71 2.77
C ARG A 416 -6.52 -8.29 2.95
N ARG A 417 -5.67 -9.17 3.48
CA ARG A 417 -4.22 -8.91 3.59
C ARG A 417 -3.57 -8.77 2.21
N HIS A 418 -4.02 -9.55 1.24
CA HIS A 418 -3.56 -9.51 -0.15
C HIS A 418 -4.01 -8.21 -0.84
N GLU A 419 -5.25 -7.75 -0.62
CA GLU A 419 -5.71 -6.42 -1.10
C GLU A 419 -4.86 -5.27 -0.55
N ALA A 420 -4.51 -5.32 0.75
CA ALA A 420 -3.60 -4.34 1.34
C ALA A 420 -2.21 -4.38 0.70
N PHE A 421 -1.71 -5.58 0.36
CA PHE A 421 -0.47 -5.75 -0.38
C PHE A 421 -0.57 -5.21 -1.81
N GLU A 422 -1.67 -5.43 -2.52
CA GLU A 422 -1.91 -4.87 -3.87
C GLU A 422 -1.91 -3.34 -3.85
N SER A 423 -2.50 -2.73 -2.81
CA SER A 423 -2.45 -1.28 -2.62
C SER A 423 -1.03 -0.77 -2.36
N ASP A 424 -0.22 -1.47 -1.54
CA ASP A 424 1.18 -1.12 -1.30
C ASP A 424 2.02 -1.29 -2.59
N LEU A 425 1.79 -2.37 -3.34
CA LEU A 425 2.42 -2.63 -4.62
C LEU A 425 2.10 -1.50 -5.61
N ALA A 426 0.84 -1.07 -5.74
CA ALA A 426 0.47 0.04 -6.61
C ALA A 426 1.19 1.35 -6.25
N ALA A 427 1.34 1.66 -4.95
CA ALA A 427 2.05 2.86 -4.49
C ALA A 427 3.56 2.84 -4.82
N HIS A 428 4.14 1.67 -5.09
CA HIS A 428 5.54 1.50 -5.46
C HIS A 428 5.80 1.58 -6.97
N GLN A 429 4.75 1.63 -7.81
CA GLN A 429 4.85 1.76 -9.27
C GLN A 429 5.67 2.99 -9.69
N ASP A 430 5.32 4.18 -9.19
CA ASP A 430 6.04 5.43 -9.48
C ASP A 430 7.53 5.33 -9.14
N ARG A 431 7.91 4.53 -8.14
CA ARG A 431 9.31 4.37 -7.76
C ARG A 431 10.10 3.61 -8.82
N VAL A 432 9.52 2.58 -9.41
CA VAL A 432 10.13 1.78 -10.48
C VAL A 432 10.28 2.63 -11.74
N GLU A 433 9.24 3.38 -12.11
CA GLU A 433 9.28 4.31 -13.24
C GLU A 433 10.37 5.38 -13.07
N HIS A 434 10.50 5.94 -11.88
CA HIS A 434 11.59 6.87 -11.58
C HIS A 434 12.98 6.23 -11.65
N ILE A 435 13.14 4.95 -11.25
CA ILE A 435 14.44 4.25 -11.37
C ILE A 435 14.78 4.05 -12.85
N ALA A 436 13.81 3.64 -13.68
CA ALA A 436 13.98 3.49 -15.12
C ALA A 436 14.32 4.82 -15.80
N ALA A 437 13.61 5.90 -15.47
CA ALA A 437 13.90 7.23 -16.00
C ALA A 437 15.31 7.72 -15.64
N LEU A 438 15.77 7.48 -14.40
CA LEU A 438 17.14 7.82 -13.98
C LEU A 438 18.20 7.00 -14.74
N ALA A 439 17.95 5.71 -14.98
CA ALA A 439 18.84 4.87 -15.78
C ALA A 439 18.93 5.35 -17.23
N GLN A 440 17.79 5.74 -17.82
CA GLN A 440 17.75 6.31 -19.16
C GLN A 440 18.52 7.64 -19.25
N GLU A 441 18.33 8.56 -18.31
CA GLU A 441 19.04 9.84 -18.28
C GLU A 441 20.57 9.64 -18.11
N LEU A 442 20.99 8.65 -17.32
CA LEU A 442 22.40 8.27 -17.21
C LEU A 442 22.97 7.71 -18.53
N ASN A 443 22.14 6.99 -19.29
CA ASN A 443 22.50 6.47 -20.61
C ASN A 443 22.67 7.60 -21.63
N GLU A 444 21.74 8.55 -21.67
CA GLU A 444 21.76 9.73 -22.57
C GLU A 444 22.98 10.63 -22.33
N LEU A 445 23.56 10.59 -21.14
CA LEU A 445 24.76 11.33 -20.76
C LEU A 445 26.06 10.51 -20.88
N ASP A 446 26.05 9.34 -21.54
CA ASP A 446 27.20 8.46 -21.74
C ASP A 446 27.96 8.14 -20.43
N TYR A 447 27.22 7.69 -19.41
CA TYR A 447 27.82 7.29 -18.14
C TYR A 447 28.73 6.06 -18.29
N HIS A 448 29.93 6.10 -17.72
CA HIS A 448 30.93 5.03 -17.85
C HIS A 448 30.46 3.63 -17.37
N GLU A 449 29.59 3.55 -16.36
CA GLU A 449 29.01 2.29 -15.85
C GLU A 449 27.56 2.08 -16.34
N ALA A 450 27.15 2.73 -17.43
CA ALA A 450 25.79 2.63 -17.97
C ALA A 450 25.33 1.18 -18.19
N ALA A 451 26.21 0.29 -18.66
CA ALA A 451 25.90 -1.13 -18.83
C ALA A 451 25.48 -1.82 -17.52
N SER A 452 26.15 -1.50 -16.41
CA SER A 452 25.85 -2.04 -15.08
C SER A 452 24.52 -1.48 -14.55
N VAL A 453 24.30 -0.17 -14.70
CA VAL A 453 23.05 0.51 -14.34
C VAL A 453 21.86 -0.08 -15.11
N ASN A 454 22.01 -0.27 -16.42
CA ASN A 454 20.96 -0.84 -17.27
C ASN A 454 20.66 -2.30 -16.93
N SER A 455 21.69 -3.12 -16.70
CA SER A 455 21.49 -4.51 -16.29
C SER A 455 20.75 -4.60 -14.94
N ARG A 456 21.09 -3.73 -13.98
CA ARG A 456 20.41 -3.68 -12.68
C ARG A 456 18.97 -3.15 -12.80
N CYS A 457 18.76 -2.11 -13.61
CA CYS A 457 17.42 -1.58 -13.88
C CYS A 457 16.52 -2.63 -14.54
N GLN A 458 17.05 -3.36 -15.53
CA GLN A 458 16.33 -4.44 -16.20
C GLN A 458 15.94 -5.54 -15.20
N ALA A 459 16.86 -5.97 -14.34
CA ALA A 459 16.56 -6.96 -13.30
C ALA A 459 15.45 -6.49 -12.34
N ILE A 460 15.42 -5.20 -12.00
CA ILE A 460 14.34 -4.60 -11.19
C ILE A 460 13.01 -4.62 -11.94
N CYS A 461 12.99 -4.24 -13.23
CA CYS A 461 11.78 -4.27 -14.05
C CYS A 461 11.26 -5.70 -14.25
N ASP A 462 12.14 -6.66 -14.56
CA ASP A 462 11.77 -8.07 -14.72
C ASP A 462 11.20 -8.65 -13.41
N GLN A 463 11.81 -8.32 -12.27
CA GLN A 463 11.30 -8.70 -10.95
C GLN A 463 9.95 -8.05 -10.66
N TRP A 464 9.76 -6.78 -11.04
CA TRP A 464 8.51 -6.07 -10.86
C TRP A 464 7.36 -6.68 -11.67
N ASP A 465 7.61 -7.00 -12.94
CA ASP A 465 6.65 -7.69 -13.80
C ASP A 465 6.32 -9.07 -13.24
N ASN A 466 7.32 -9.82 -12.78
CA ASN A 466 7.12 -11.12 -12.12
C ASN A 466 6.26 -10.99 -10.87
N LEU A 467 6.55 -10.02 -9.98
CA LEU A 467 5.74 -9.72 -8.80
C LEU A 467 4.29 -9.41 -9.16
N GLY A 468 4.06 -8.60 -10.21
CA GLY A 468 2.72 -8.31 -10.71
C GLY A 468 1.97 -9.59 -11.12
N THR A 469 2.61 -10.47 -11.90
CA THR A 469 2.00 -11.73 -12.32
C THR A 469 1.75 -12.71 -11.17
N LEU A 470 2.68 -12.82 -10.21
CA LEU A 470 2.52 -13.67 -9.03
C LEU A 470 1.40 -13.16 -8.12
N THR A 471 1.26 -11.84 -8.00
CA THR A 471 0.20 -11.19 -7.22
C THR A 471 -1.17 -11.54 -7.79
N GLN A 472 -1.36 -11.42 -9.11
CA GLN A 472 -2.60 -11.81 -9.78
C GLN A 472 -2.88 -13.31 -9.66
N LYS A 473 -1.87 -14.17 -9.90
CA LYS A 473 -2.03 -15.62 -9.72
C LYS A 473 -2.45 -16.01 -8.30
N ARG A 474 -1.88 -15.34 -7.29
CA ARG A 474 -2.24 -15.59 -5.88
C ARG A 474 -3.66 -15.11 -5.60
N ARG A 475 -4.07 -13.95 -6.11
CA ARG A 475 -5.44 -13.44 -6.00
C ARG A 475 -6.45 -14.42 -6.60
N ASP A 476 -6.24 -14.85 -7.84
CA ASP A 476 -7.11 -15.80 -8.52
C ASP A 476 -7.24 -17.12 -7.74
N ALA A 477 -6.13 -17.59 -7.15
CA ALA A 477 -6.12 -18.81 -6.35
C ALA A 477 -6.89 -18.63 -5.01
N LEU A 478 -6.71 -17.49 -4.34
CA LEU A 478 -7.42 -17.15 -3.11
C LEU A 478 -8.93 -16.99 -3.35
N GLU A 479 -9.34 -16.25 -4.39
CA GLU A 479 -10.75 -16.06 -4.77
C GLU A 479 -11.40 -17.39 -5.18
N ARG A 480 -10.68 -18.24 -5.92
CA ARG A 480 -11.15 -19.59 -6.26
C ARG A 480 -11.34 -20.43 -5.00
N MET A 481 -10.38 -20.41 -4.07
CA MET A 481 -10.47 -21.17 -2.82
C MET A 481 -11.62 -20.68 -1.95
N GLU A 482 -11.79 -19.36 -1.80
CA GLU A 482 -12.91 -18.77 -1.08
C GLU A 482 -14.24 -19.26 -1.64
N LYS A 483 -14.43 -19.19 -2.97
CA LYS A 483 -15.66 -19.63 -3.63
C LYS A 483 -15.95 -21.11 -3.40
N LEU A 484 -14.93 -21.97 -3.44
CA LEU A 484 -15.08 -23.40 -3.17
C LEU A 484 -15.52 -23.65 -1.72
N LEU A 485 -14.84 -23.02 -0.75
CA LEU A 485 -15.17 -23.16 0.67
C LEU A 485 -16.55 -22.57 1.00
N GLU A 486 -16.94 -21.47 0.38
CA GLU A 486 -18.28 -20.88 0.53
C GLU A 486 -19.37 -21.79 -0.04
N THR A 487 -19.12 -22.45 -1.17
CA THR A 487 -20.05 -23.44 -1.74
C THR A 487 -20.20 -24.63 -0.79
N ILE A 488 -19.11 -25.14 -0.21
CA ILE A 488 -19.14 -26.23 0.77
C ILE A 488 -19.92 -25.80 2.01
N ASP A 489 -19.68 -24.60 2.54
CA ASP A 489 -20.37 -24.06 3.71
C ASP A 489 -21.88 -23.93 3.49
N GLN A 490 -22.30 -23.44 2.32
CA GLN A 490 -23.71 -23.35 1.94
C GLN A 490 -24.38 -24.74 1.86
N LEU A 491 -23.71 -25.72 1.25
CA LEU A 491 -24.22 -27.10 1.19
C LEU A 491 -24.29 -27.73 2.60
N GLN A 492 -23.30 -27.46 3.47
CA GLN A 492 -23.32 -27.93 4.86
C GLN A 492 -24.51 -27.32 5.64
N LEU A 493 -24.79 -26.04 5.44
CA LEU A 493 -25.95 -25.38 6.03
C LEU A 493 -27.27 -25.94 5.48
N GLU A 494 -27.36 -26.18 4.17
CA GLU A 494 -28.54 -26.80 3.55
C GLU A 494 -28.80 -28.21 4.09
N PHE A 495 -27.75 -29.02 4.22
CA PHE A 495 -27.83 -30.34 4.85
C PHE A 495 -28.41 -30.22 6.26
N ALA A 496 -27.87 -29.33 7.10
CA ALA A 496 -28.35 -29.15 8.47
C ALA A 496 -29.82 -28.70 8.52
N ARG A 497 -30.21 -27.78 7.63
CA ARG A 497 -31.58 -27.25 7.55
C ARG A 497 -32.61 -28.33 7.21
N ARG A 498 -32.24 -29.31 6.39
CA ARG A 498 -33.14 -30.41 5.96
C ARG A 498 -33.06 -31.61 6.89
N ALA A 499 -31.86 -31.96 7.35
CA ALA A 499 -31.61 -33.09 8.23
C ALA A 499 -32.28 -32.94 9.60
N ALA A 500 -32.30 -31.74 10.20
CA ALA A 500 -32.91 -31.52 11.51
C ALA A 500 -34.43 -31.84 11.56
N PRO A 501 -35.29 -31.24 10.72
CA PRO A 501 -36.72 -31.56 10.72
C PRO A 501 -36.98 -33.00 10.26
N PHE A 502 -36.20 -33.53 9.32
CA PHE A 502 -36.31 -34.92 8.90
C PHE A 502 -35.96 -35.89 10.04
N ASN A 503 -34.95 -35.59 10.84
CA ASN A 503 -34.61 -36.37 12.03
C ASN A 503 -35.76 -36.34 13.06
N ASN A 504 -36.37 -35.18 13.30
CA ASN A 504 -37.52 -35.10 14.22
C ASN A 504 -38.71 -35.93 13.71
N TRP A 505 -38.94 -35.93 12.40
CA TRP A 505 -39.94 -36.80 11.78
C TRP A 505 -39.61 -38.28 11.96
N LEU A 506 -38.34 -38.67 11.81
CA LEU A 506 -37.88 -40.05 12.08
C LEU A 506 -38.12 -40.46 13.53
N ASP A 507 -37.80 -39.59 14.48
CA ASP A 507 -38.00 -39.85 15.90
C ASP A 507 -39.49 -40.01 16.23
N GLY A 508 -40.34 -39.08 15.74
CA GLY A 508 -41.80 -39.20 15.90
C GLY A 508 -42.38 -40.45 15.24
N ALA A 509 -41.91 -40.81 14.05
CA ALA A 509 -42.33 -42.05 13.37
C ALA A 509 -41.97 -43.30 14.16
N VAL A 510 -40.79 -43.34 14.81
CA VAL A 510 -40.41 -44.46 15.67
C VAL A 510 -41.32 -44.53 16.90
N GLU A 511 -41.60 -43.40 17.54
CA GLU A 511 -42.52 -43.32 18.68
C GLU A 511 -43.93 -43.81 18.32
N ASP A 512 -44.52 -43.29 17.24
CA ASP A 512 -45.87 -43.66 16.79
C ASP A 512 -46.01 -45.15 16.42
N LEU A 513 -44.97 -45.72 15.81
CA LEU A 513 -44.94 -47.15 15.44
C LEU A 513 -44.78 -48.07 16.66
N GLN A 514 -44.20 -47.57 17.75
CA GLN A 514 -44.00 -48.31 18.99
C GLN A 514 -45.11 -48.03 20.04
N ASP A 515 -46.01 -47.10 19.76
CA ASP A 515 -47.06 -46.69 20.69
C ASP A 515 -47.96 -47.86 21.13
N VAL A 516 -48.34 -47.88 22.40
CA VAL A 516 -49.15 -48.93 23.00
C VAL A 516 -50.61 -48.48 23.05
N TRP A 517 -51.48 -49.18 22.33
CA TRP A 517 -52.90 -48.89 22.23
C TRP A 517 -53.75 -49.88 23.03
N LEU A 518 -54.96 -49.45 23.41
CA LEU A 518 -55.99 -50.27 24.02
C LEU A 518 -57.31 -50.02 23.29
N VAL A 519 -57.87 -51.08 22.69
CA VAL A 519 -59.11 -51.02 21.90
C VAL A 519 -60.14 -52.01 22.43
N HIS A 520 -61.41 -51.66 22.33
CA HIS A 520 -62.54 -52.47 22.80
C HIS A 520 -63.56 -52.75 21.67
N SER A 521 -63.31 -52.21 20.48
CA SER A 521 -64.15 -52.39 19.31
C SER A 521 -63.38 -52.58 18.00
N VAL A 522 -64.06 -53.18 17.02
CA VAL A 522 -63.56 -53.35 15.65
C VAL A 522 -63.35 -51.99 14.97
N GLU A 523 -64.21 -51.01 15.23
CA GLU A 523 -64.17 -49.68 14.60
C GLU A 523 -62.96 -48.86 15.07
N GLU A 524 -62.63 -48.92 16.36
CA GLU A 524 -61.41 -48.30 16.90
C GLU A 524 -60.16 -48.90 16.25
N THR A 525 -60.11 -50.23 16.11
CA THR A 525 -58.99 -50.92 15.47
C THR A 525 -58.87 -50.59 13.98
N GLN A 526 -60.00 -50.48 13.27
CA GLN A 526 -60.02 -50.05 11.86
C GLN A 526 -59.56 -48.59 11.68
N SER A 527 -59.86 -47.72 12.64
CA SER A 527 -59.36 -46.34 12.64
C SER A 527 -57.84 -46.30 12.79
N LEU A 528 -57.27 -47.13 13.69
CA LEU A 528 -55.82 -47.28 13.84
C LEU A 528 -55.15 -47.84 12.57
N LEU A 529 -55.75 -48.84 11.93
CA LEU A 529 -55.27 -49.37 10.64
C LEU A 529 -55.29 -48.30 9.54
N THR A 530 -56.37 -47.52 9.46
CA THR A 530 -56.49 -46.43 8.48
C THR A 530 -55.42 -45.36 8.71
N ALA A 531 -55.17 -44.98 9.96
CA ALA A 531 -54.10 -44.06 10.31
C ALA A 531 -52.72 -44.61 9.93
N HIS A 532 -52.48 -45.90 10.17
CA HIS A 532 -51.23 -46.55 9.78
C HIS A 532 -51.05 -46.64 8.25
N ASP A 533 -52.11 -46.91 7.50
CA ASP A 533 -52.07 -46.89 6.02
C ASP A 533 -51.79 -45.47 5.48
N GLN A 534 -52.39 -44.45 6.07
CA GLN A 534 -52.08 -43.05 5.75
C GLN A 534 -50.62 -42.71 6.05
N PHE A 535 -50.08 -43.16 7.19
CA PHE A 535 -48.66 -43.01 7.51
C PHE A 535 -47.77 -43.71 6.47
N LYS A 536 -48.07 -44.96 6.08
CA LYS A 536 -47.31 -45.70 5.05
C LYS A 536 -47.30 -44.96 3.71
N ALA A 537 -48.37 -44.26 3.36
CA ALA A 537 -48.44 -43.47 2.13
C ALA A 537 -47.44 -42.29 2.11
N THR A 538 -46.96 -41.81 3.27
CA THR A 538 -45.95 -40.75 3.37
C THR A 538 -44.51 -41.26 3.19
N LEU A 539 -44.25 -42.56 3.37
CA LEU A 539 -42.91 -43.15 3.33
C LEU A 539 -42.17 -42.93 2.00
N PRO A 540 -42.78 -43.05 0.80
CA PRO A 540 -42.07 -42.80 -0.45
C PRO A 540 -41.57 -41.36 -0.58
N GLU A 541 -42.32 -40.39 -0.04
CA GLU A 541 -41.91 -38.99 -0.03
C GLU A 541 -40.77 -38.76 0.98
N ALA A 542 -40.86 -39.36 2.16
CA ALA A 542 -39.79 -39.34 3.15
C ALA A 542 -38.49 -39.97 2.64
N ASP A 543 -38.54 -41.05 1.84
CA ASP A 543 -37.34 -41.64 1.23
C ASP A 543 -36.73 -40.74 0.15
N ARG A 544 -37.56 -40.00 -0.60
CA ARG A 544 -37.07 -38.96 -1.53
C ARG A 544 -36.35 -37.84 -0.78
N GLU A 545 -36.90 -37.39 0.35
CA GLU A 545 -36.27 -36.37 1.19
C GLU A 545 -34.94 -36.88 1.75
N ARG A 546 -34.89 -38.11 2.26
CA ARG A 546 -33.64 -38.78 2.67
C ARG A 546 -32.62 -38.81 1.52
N GLY A 547 -33.04 -39.24 0.34
CA GLY A 547 -32.18 -39.31 -0.85
C GLY A 547 -31.59 -37.95 -1.22
N ALA A 548 -32.38 -36.88 -1.14
CA ALA A 548 -31.92 -35.52 -1.39
C ALA A 548 -30.95 -35.01 -0.29
N ILE A 549 -31.20 -35.30 0.99
CA ILE A 549 -30.27 -34.99 2.09
C ILE A 549 -28.92 -35.72 1.89
N MET A 550 -28.94 -36.99 1.50
CA MET A 550 -27.74 -37.75 1.17
C MET A 550 -27.03 -37.23 -0.09
N GLY A 551 -27.80 -36.75 -1.07
CA GLY A 551 -27.28 -36.12 -2.28
C GLY A 551 -26.40 -34.90 -1.99
N ILE A 552 -26.83 -34.02 -1.08
CA ILE A 552 -26.06 -32.84 -0.65
C ILE A 552 -24.70 -33.27 -0.07
N GLN A 553 -24.69 -34.27 0.82
CA GLN A 553 -23.45 -34.79 1.39
C GLN A 553 -22.53 -35.41 0.31
N GLY A 554 -23.11 -36.10 -0.67
CA GLY A 554 -22.39 -36.65 -1.82
C GLY A 554 -21.74 -35.56 -2.68
N GLU A 555 -22.42 -34.45 -2.89
CA GLU A 555 -21.86 -33.29 -3.60
C GLU A 555 -20.70 -32.65 -2.85
N ILE A 556 -20.81 -32.48 -1.52
CA ILE A 556 -19.71 -31.98 -0.69
C ILE A 556 -18.47 -32.88 -0.82
N GLN A 557 -18.64 -34.21 -0.70
CA GLN A 557 -17.55 -35.16 -0.87
C GLN A 557 -16.93 -35.10 -2.27
N LYS A 558 -17.77 -34.97 -3.31
CA LYS A 558 -17.31 -34.85 -4.70
C LYS A 558 -16.48 -33.60 -4.92
N ILE A 559 -16.91 -32.45 -4.38
CA ILE A 559 -16.14 -31.19 -4.46
C ILE A 559 -14.80 -31.36 -3.74
N CYS A 560 -14.80 -31.91 -2.52
CA CYS A 560 -13.56 -32.11 -1.76
C CYS A 560 -12.57 -33.03 -2.49
N GLN A 561 -13.05 -34.14 -3.06
CA GLN A 561 -12.21 -35.07 -3.83
C GLN A 561 -11.67 -34.45 -5.11
N THR A 562 -12.50 -33.70 -5.85
CA THR A 562 -12.13 -33.11 -7.14
C THR A 562 -11.02 -32.07 -6.99
N TYR A 563 -11.06 -31.28 -5.92
CA TYR A 563 -10.10 -30.20 -5.68
C TYR A 563 -9.01 -30.55 -4.65
N GLY A 564 -8.95 -31.80 -4.17
CA GLY A 564 -7.96 -32.25 -3.20
C GLY A 564 -8.05 -31.55 -1.84
N LEU A 565 -9.23 -31.04 -1.48
CA LEU A 565 -9.48 -30.38 -0.20
C LEU A 565 -9.59 -31.43 0.90
N ARG A 566 -9.16 -31.07 2.12
CA ARG A 566 -9.40 -31.93 3.28
C ARG A 566 -10.91 -32.06 3.49
N PRO A 567 -11.47 -33.29 3.54
CA PRO A 567 -12.88 -33.47 3.87
C PRO A 567 -13.11 -32.87 5.27
N CYS A 568 -14.03 -31.91 5.39
CA CYS A 568 -14.51 -31.52 6.71
C CYS A 568 -15.12 -32.77 7.35
N SER A 569 -14.48 -33.28 8.39
CA SER A 569 -14.88 -34.52 9.08
C SER A 569 -16.26 -34.41 9.74
N THR A 570 -16.75 -33.18 9.92
CA THR A 570 -17.94 -32.89 10.69
C THR A 570 -18.61 -31.63 10.16
N ASN A 571 -19.94 -31.66 10.02
CA ASN A 571 -20.72 -30.49 9.66
C ASN A 571 -20.78 -29.54 10.89
N PRO A 572 -20.42 -28.25 10.77
CA PRO A 572 -20.40 -27.32 11.90
C PRO A 572 -21.80 -26.91 12.38
N TYR A 573 -22.84 -27.11 11.57
CA TYR A 573 -24.20 -26.65 11.84
C TYR A 573 -25.10 -27.70 12.50
N ILE A 574 -24.71 -28.97 12.46
CA ILE A 574 -25.51 -30.08 13.01
C ILE A 574 -24.61 -31.23 13.46
N THR A 575 -24.94 -31.85 14.58
CA THR A 575 -24.21 -33.01 15.12
C THR A 575 -24.60 -34.34 14.46
N LEU A 576 -25.74 -34.38 13.78
CA LEU A 576 -26.25 -35.56 13.09
C LEU A 576 -25.36 -35.91 11.89
N SER A 577 -24.90 -37.16 11.87
CA SER A 577 -24.19 -37.69 10.72
C SER A 577 -25.16 -38.28 9.69
N PRO A 578 -24.74 -38.37 8.42
CA PRO A 578 -25.48 -39.10 7.40
C PRO A 578 -25.77 -40.57 7.76
N GLN A 579 -24.90 -41.19 8.57
CA GLN A 579 -25.06 -42.56 9.04
C GLN A 579 -26.18 -42.68 10.09
N ASP A 580 -26.32 -41.69 10.97
CA ASP A 580 -27.38 -41.65 11.98
C ASP A 580 -28.76 -41.59 11.32
N ILE A 581 -28.91 -40.75 10.29
CA ILE A 581 -30.16 -40.63 9.51
C ILE A 581 -30.52 -41.96 8.86
N ASN A 582 -29.55 -42.63 8.23
CA ASN A 582 -29.80 -43.93 7.61
C ASN A 582 -30.15 -45.01 8.65
N THR A 583 -29.50 -45.00 9.81
CA THR A 583 -29.78 -45.96 10.88
C THR A 583 -31.21 -45.80 11.41
N LYS A 584 -31.66 -44.57 11.64
CA LYS A 584 -33.04 -44.28 12.07
C LYS A 584 -34.07 -44.62 10.99
N TRP A 585 -33.76 -44.31 9.72
CA TRP A 585 -34.60 -44.69 8.59
C TRP A 585 -34.79 -46.22 8.50
N ASP A 586 -33.72 -46.99 8.65
CA ASP A 586 -33.78 -48.45 8.65
C ASP A 586 -34.59 -48.99 9.83
N MET A 587 -34.55 -48.32 10.99
CA MET A 587 -35.41 -48.64 12.14
C MET A 587 -36.89 -48.44 11.81
N VAL A 588 -37.27 -47.28 11.25
CA VAL A 588 -38.65 -47.01 10.80
C VAL A 588 -39.09 -48.08 9.79
N ARG A 589 -38.27 -48.39 8.78
CA ARG A 589 -38.57 -49.42 7.77
C ARG A 589 -38.78 -50.80 8.37
N LYS A 590 -38.09 -51.14 9.46
CA LYS A 590 -38.24 -52.41 10.16
C LYS A 590 -39.51 -52.44 11.03
N LEU A 591 -39.86 -51.32 11.65
CA LEU A 591 -41.02 -51.22 12.53
C LEU A 591 -42.36 -51.25 11.76
N VAL A 592 -42.41 -50.71 10.54
CA VAL A 592 -43.64 -50.65 9.73
C VAL A 592 -44.29 -52.04 9.52
N PRO A 593 -43.60 -53.06 8.99
CA PRO A 593 -44.20 -54.39 8.83
C PRO A 593 -44.59 -55.04 10.15
N SER A 594 -43.83 -54.77 11.22
CA SER A 594 -44.15 -55.28 12.56
C SER A 594 -45.44 -54.67 13.09
N ARG A 595 -45.64 -53.37 12.88
CA ARG A 595 -46.85 -52.64 13.30
C ARG A 595 -48.08 -53.12 12.53
N ASP A 596 -47.96 -53.28 11.21
CA ASP A 596 -48.97 -53.89 10.35
C ASP A 596 -49.44 -55.24 10.91
N GLN A 597 -48.50 -56.12 11.26
CA GLN A 597 -48.82 -57.43 11.83
C GLN A 597 -49.60 -57.30 13.15
N THR A 598 -49.11 -56.48 14.09
CA THR A 598 -49.77 -56.33 15.40
C THR A 598 -51.19 -55.76 15.30
N LEU A 599 -51.42 -54.79 14.41
CA LEU A 599 -52.75 -54.23 14.17
C LEU A 599 -53.69 -55.25 13.51
N GLN A 600 -53.16 -56.09 12.61
CA GLN A 600 -53.95 -57.13 11.96
C GLN A 600 -54.34 -58.26 12.92
N GLU A 601 -53.44 -58.65 13.82
CA GLU A 601 -53.72 -59.62 14.90
C GLU A 601 -54.82 -59.11 15.84
N GLU A 602 -54.77 -57.83 16.23
CA GLU A 602 -55.84 -57.24 17.04
C GLU A 602 -57.16 -57.12 16.31
N LEU A 603 -57.14 -56.73 15.03
CA LEU A 603 -58.37 -56.66 14.23
C LEU A 603 -59.03 -58.04 14.20
N ALA A 604 -58.26 -59.10 14.00
CA ALA A 604 -58.76 -60.47 14.03
C ALA A 604 -59.37 -60.81 15.41
N ARG A 605 -58.69 -60.45 16.51
CA ARG A 605 -59.19 -60.63 17.88
C ARG A 605 -60.51 -59.90 18.11
N GLN A 606 -60.62 -58.63 17.73
CA GLN A 606 -61.85 -57.84 17.90
C GLN A 606 -63.00 -58.36 17.02
N GLN A 607 -62.69 -58.86 15.83
CA GLN A 607 -63.69 -59.54 14.99
C GLN A 607 -64.21 -60.83 15.62
N VAL A 608 -63.35 -61.61 16.28
CA VAL A 608 -63.77 -62.79 17.05
C VAL A 608 -64.66 -62.38 18.23
N ASN A 609 -64.27 -61.34 18.98
CA ASN A 609 -65.07 -60.79 20.08
C ASN A 609 -66.48 -60.36 19.63
N GLU A 610 -66.58 -59.64 18.52
CA GLU A 610 -67.87 -59.23 17.93
C GLU A 610 -68.71 -60.43 17.48
N ARG A 611 -68.09 -61.50 16.97
CA ARG A 611 -68.80 -62.76 16.64
C ARG A 611 -69.35 -63.42 17.89
N LEU A 612 -68.57 -63.52 18.96
CA LEU A 612 -69.01 -64.07 20.24
C LEU A 612 -70.17 -63.26 20.83
N ARG A 613 -70.10 -61.93 20.80
CA ARG A 613 -71.20 -61.05 21.25
C ARG A 613 -72.49 -61.36 20.50
N ARG A 614 -72.43 -61.48 19.17
CA ARG A 614 -73.60 -61.81 18.34
C ARG A 614 -74.13 -63.23 18.58
N GLN A 615 -73.25 -64.21 18.79
CA GLN A 615 -73.64 -65.60 19.06
C GLN A 615 -74.39 -65.71 20.39
N PHE A 616 -73.84 -65.15 21.47
CA PHE A 616 -74.51 -65.08 22.75
C PHE A 616 -75.85 -64.35 22.64
N ALA A 617 -75.86 -63.17 22.00
CA ALA A 617 -77.08 -62.39 21.85
C ALA A 617 -78.17 -63.12 21.06
N ALA A 618 -77.82 -63.80 19.97
CA ALA A 618 -78.78 -64.56 19.17
C ALA A 618 -79.43 -65.69 19.99
N GLN A 619 -78.66 -66.39 20.82
CA GLN A 619 -79.19 -67.43 21.70
C GLN A 619 -79.99 -66.84 22.87
N ALA A 620 -79.48 -65.82 23.55
CA ALA A 620 -80.17 -65.16 24.66
C ALA A 620 -81.52 -64.56 24.23
N ASN A 621 -81.57 -63.92 23.05
CA ASN A 621 -82.80 -63.36 22.49
C ASN A 621 -83.82 -64.43 22.06
N ALA A 622 -83.41 -65.68 21.90
CA ALA A 622 -84.32 -66.81 21.68
C ALA A 622 -84.77 -67.45 23.00
N VAL A 623 -83.83 -67.61 23.95
CA VAL A 623 -84.07 -68.26 25.25
C VAL A 623 -84.92 -67.39 26.18
N GLY A 624 -84.64 -66.09 26.27
CA GLY A 624 -85.36 -65.18 27.18
C GLY A 624 -86.88 -65.21 26.99
N PRO A 625 -87.39 -64.93 25.77
CA PRO A 625 -88.83 -65.00 25.48
C PRO A 625 -89.41 -66.41 25.64
N TRP A 626 -88.63 -67.46 25.36
CA TRP A 626 -89.07 -68.85 25.54
C TRP A 626 -89.33 -69.17 27.01
N ILE A 627 -88.45 -68.72 27.92
CA ILE A 627 -88.63 -68.90 29.38
C ILE A 627 -89.90 -68.18 29.82
N GLN A 628 -90.09 -66.93 29.40
CA GLN A 628 -91.29 -66.15 29.75
C GLN A 628 -92.57 -66.84 29.28
N ALA A 629 -92.62 -67.29 28.02
CA ALA A 629 -93.77 -68.00 27.48
C ALA A 629 -94.08 -69.29 28.25
N LYS A 630 -93.04 -70.02 28.68
CA LYS A 630 -93.21 -71.25 29.48
C LYS A 630 -93.69 -70.97 30.89
N VAL A 631 -93.21 -69.92 31.56
CA VAL A 631 -93.73 -69.50 32.87
C VAL A 631 -95.22 -69.20 32.78
N GLU A 632 -95.65 -68.46 31.74
CA GLU A 632 -97.07 -68.16 31.51
C GLU A 632 -97.91 -69.43 31.22
N GLU A 633 -97.37 -70.39 30.46
CA GLU A 633 -98.03 -71.68 30.21
C GLU A 633 -98.21 -72.51 31.48
N VAL A 634 -97.18 -72.61 32.33
CA VAL A 634 -97.25 -73.31 33.62
C VAL A 634 -98.29 -72.64 34.53
N GLY A 635 -98.31 -71.30 34.57
CA GLY A 635 -99.33 -70.55 35.31
C GLY A 635 -100.76 -70.79 34.81
N ARG A 636 -100.97 -70.93 33.49
CA ARG A 636 -102.29 -71.27 32.93
C ARG A 636 -102.76 -72.67 33.30
N LEU A 637 -101.85 -73.66 33.31
CA LEU A 637 -102.17 -75.04 33.72
C LEU A 637 -102.50 -75.11 35.22
N ALA A 638 -101.80 -74.33 36.05
CA ALA A 638 -102.08 -74.23 37.49
C ALA A 638 -103.49 -73.69 37.80
N ALA A 639 -103.99 -72.75 37.00
CA ALA A 639 -105.28 -72.09 37.23
C ALA A 639 -106.52 -72.98 36.96
N GLY A 640 -106.32 -74.21 36.46
CA GLY A 640 -107.36 -75.24 36.43
C GLY A 640 -108.56 -75.00 35.52
N LEU A 641 -108.44 -74.11 34.52
CA LEU A 641 -109.53 -73.75 33.60
C LEU A 641 -109.87 -74.84 32.56
N ALA A 642 -109.12 -75.94 32.51
CA ALA A 642 -109.35 -77.04 31.57
C ALA A 642 -109.00 -78.39 32.20
N GLY A 643 -109.98 -79.27 32.28
CA GLY A 643 -109.78 -80.71 32.47
C GLY A 643 -109.76 -81.24 33.91
N SER A 644 -109.75 -82.56 34.01
CA SER A 644 -109.57 -83.33 35.24
C SER A 644 -108.19 -83.11 35.88
N LEU A 645 -108.04 -83.43 37.17
CA LEU A 645 -106.75 -83.33 37.86
C LEU A 645 -105.68 -84.21 37.19
N GLU A 646 -106.10 -85.34 36.62
CA GLU A 646 -105.26 -86.24 35.83
C GLU A 646 -104.75 -85.58 34.53
N GLU A 647 -105.61 -84.84 33.83
CA GLU A 647 -105.23 -84.11 32.61
C GLU A 647 -104.28 -82.93 32.92
N GLN A 648 -104.51 -82.23 34.03
CA GLN A 648 -103.62 -81.17 34.51
C GLN A 648 -102.26 -81.72 34.90
N MET A 649 -102.21 -82.83 35.63
CA MET A 649 -100.97 -83.52 35.98
C MET A 649 -100.20 -83.98 34.73
N ALA A 650 -100.89 -84.62 33.78
CA ALA A 650 -100.28 -85.06 32.52
C ALA A 650 -99.75 -83.87 31.71
N GLY A 651 -100.49 -82.76 31.66
CA GLY A 651 -100.07 -81.51 31.01
C GLY A 651 -98.82 -80.90 31.65
N LEU A 652 -98.76 -80.83 32.98
CA LEU A 652 -97.59 -80.32 33.71
C LEU A 652 -96.37 -81.24 33.55
N ARG A 653 -96.53 -82.56 33.62
CA ARG A 653 -95.45 -83.54 33.35
C ARG A 653 -94.92 -83.43 31.91
N GLN A 654 -95.80 -83.17 30.94
CA GLN A 654 -95.38 -82.90 29.56
C GLN A 654 -94.57 -81.61 29.45
N GLN A 655 -94.97 -80.53 30.15
CA GLN A 655 -94.19 -79.30 30.16
C GLN A 655 -92.86 -79.45 30.90
N GLU A 656 -92.81 -80.21 31.99
CA GLU A 656 -91.58 -80.57 32.70
C GLU A 656 -90.60 -81.28 31.74
N GLN A 657 -91.06 -82.26 30.97
CA GLN A 657 -90.22 -82.93 29.97
C GLN A 657 -89.75 -81.97 28.87
N ASN A 658 -90.61 -81.04 28.42
CA ASN A 658 -90.23 -80.02 27.44
C ASN A 658 -89.13 -79.09 27.99
N ILE A 659 -89.20 -78.73 29.28
CA ILE A 659 -88.19 -77.91 29.96
C ILE A 659 -86.89 -78.68 30.09
N ILE A 660 -86.92 -79.95 30.51
CA ILE A 660 -85.72 -80.80 30.60
C ILE A 660 -85.03 -80.91 29.23
N ASN A 661 -85.80 -81.14 28.16
CA ASN A 661 -85.25 -81.23 26.81
C ASN A 661 -84.63 -79.92 26.32
N TYR A 662 -85.10 -78.77 26.81
CA TYR A 662 -84.56 -77.45 26.44
C TYR A 662 -83.29 -77.07 27.22
N LYS A 663 -82.93 -77.81 28.28
CA LYS A 663 -81.74 -77.54 29.12
C LYS A 663 -80.45 -77.42 28.30
N THR A 664 -80.28 -78.22 27.25
CA THR A 664 -79.07 -78.17 26.40
C THR A 664 -78.85 -76.80 25.75
N ASN A 665 -79.92 -76.03 25.49
CA ASN A 665 -79.82 -74.68 24.94
C ASN A 665 -79.32 -73.67 25.99
N ILE A 666 -79.67 -73.88 27.27
CA ILE A 666 -79.17 -73.07 28.38
C ILE A 666 -77.68 -73.36 28.62
N ASP A 667 -77.30 -74.64 28.62
CA ASP A 667 -75.91 -75.04 28.80
C ASP A 667 -75.01 -74.52 27.65
N ARG A 668 -75.55 -74.47 26.42
CA ARG A 668 -74.87 -73.85 25.28
C ARG A 668 -74.69 -72.34 25.46
N LEU A 669 -75.72 -71.62 25.93
CA LEU A 669 -75.64 -70.19 26.18
C LEU A 669 -74.64 -69.86 27.31
N GLU A 670 -74.56 -70.71 28.34
CA GLU A 670 -73.57 -70.64 29.42
C GLU A 670 -72.15 -70.80 28.86
N GLY A 671 -71.93 -71.74 27.93
CA GLY A 671 -70.65 -71.90 27.23
C GLY A 671 -70.26 -70.66 26.40
N ASP A 672 -71.21 -70.07 25.67
CA ASP A 672 -70.96 -68.82 24.93
C ASP A 672 -70.62 -67.65 25.87
N HIS A 673 -71.25 -67.59 27.05
CA HIS A 673 -70.95 -66.57 28.08
C HIS A 673 -69.54 -66.75 28.66
N GLN A 674 -69.14 -67.99 28.94
CA GLN A 674 -67.80 -68.30 29.44
C GLN A 674 -66.72 -67.86 28.43
N LEU A 675 -66.91 -68.15 27.14
CA LEU A 675 -65.98 -67.71 26.08
C LEU A 675 -65.86 -66.18 25.99
N LEU A 676 -66.96 -65.45 26.21
CA LEU A 676 -66.94 -63.99 26.29
C LEU A 676 -66.12 -63.49 27.49
N GLN A 677 -66.30 -64.09 28.67
CA GLN A 677 -65.55 -63.73 29.88
C GLN A 677 -64.05 -64.04 29.74
N GLU A 678 -63.70 -65.21 29.20
CA GLU A 678 -62.31 -65.60 28.93
C GLU A 678 -61.64 -64.68 27.90
N SER A 679 -62.44 -64.13 26.97
CA SER A 679 -61.99 -63.12 25.99
C SER A 679 -61.99 -61.68 26.54
N LEU A 680 -62.32 -61.49 27.84
CA LEU A 680 -62.44 -60.21 28.54
C LEU A 680 -63.49 -59.26 27.94
N VAL A 681 -64.59 -59.81 27.41
CA VAL A 681 -65.71 -59.06 26.85
C VAL A 681 -66.88 -59.07 27.83
N PHE A 682 -67.19 -57.90 28.39
CA PHE A 682 -68.23 -57.76 29.42
C PHE A 682 -69.47 -57.00 28.93
N ASP A 683 -69.39 -56.38 27.77
CA ASP A 683 -70.48 -55.64 27.15
C ASP A 683 -71.06 -56.40 25.96
N ASN A 684 -72.38 -56.31 25.77
CA ASN A 684 -73.04 -56.85 24.59
C ASN A 684 -74.17 -55.94 24.13
N LYS A 685 -73.91 -55.14 23.10
CA LYS A 685 -74.89 -54.23 22.49
C LYS A 685 -76.02 -54.92 21.71
N HIS A 686 -75.93 -56.23 21.48
CA HIS A 686 -76.86 -56.98 20.62
C HIS A 686 -78.01 -57.67 21.38
N THR A 687 -78.01 -57.61 22.71
CA THR A 687 -79.08 -58.17 23.54
C THR A 687 -79.26 -57.35 24.82
N VAL A 688 -80.48 -57.33 25.33
CA VAL A 688 -80.82 -56.77 26.66
C VAL A 688 -80.78 -57.84 27.76
N TYR A 689 -80.69 -59.11 27.38
CA TYR A 689 -80.59 -60.23 28.31
C TYR A 689 -79.14 -60.43 28.74
N SER A 690 -78.90 -60.35 30.05
CA SER A 690 -77.64 -60.81 30.65
C SER A 690 -77.76 -62.29 30.98
N MET A 691 -76.62 -62.97 31.15
CA MET A 691 -76.66 -64.37 31.57
C MET A 691 -77.37 -64.53 32.93
N GLU A 692 -77.23 -63.55 33.81
CA GLU A 692 -77.92 -63.52 35.10
C GLU A 692 -79.44 -63.47 34.95
N HIS A 693 -79.97 -62.63 34.04
CA HIS A 693 -81.41 -62.60 33.75
C HIS A 693 -81.92 -63.98 33.28
N ILE A 694 -81.14 -64.70 32.47
CA ILE A 694 -81.52 -66.02 31.96
C ILE A 694 -81.45 -67.09 33.07
N ARG A 695 -80.40 -67.10 33.90
CA ARG A 695 -80.26 -68.04 35.03
C ARG A 695 -81.43 -67.92 36.00
N VAL A 696 -81.71 -66.70 36.46
CA VAL A 696 -82.81 -66.44 37.40
C VAL A 696 -84.15 -66.84 36.77
N GLY A 697 -84.41 -66.46 35.52
CA GLY A 697 -85.64 -66.83 34.83
C GLY A 697 -85.80 -68.36 34.69
N TRP A 698 -84.71 -69.07 34.39
CA TRP A 698 -84.71 -70.52 34.24
C TRP A 698 -84.93 -71.25 35.57
N GLU A 699 -84.25 -70.82 36.64
CA GLU A 699 -84.40 -71.38 38.00
C GLU A 699 -85.81 -71.13 38.55
N GLN A 700 -86.37 -69.94 38.30
CA GLN A 700 -87.76 -69.63 38.65
C GLN A 700 -88.75 -70.52 37.91
N LEU A 701 -88.54 -70.75 36.60
CA LEU A 701 -89.38 -71.67 35.82
C LEU A 701 -89.34 -73.10 36.37
N LEU A 702 -88.15 -73.63 36.66
CA LEU A 702 -87.97 -74.97 37.26
C LEU A 702 -88.67 -75.09 38.63
N THR A 703 -88.53 -74.06 39.46
CA THR A 703 -89.18 -74.04 40.78
C THR A 703 -90.70 -73.93 40.65
N SER A 704 -91.18 -73.13 39.70
CA SER A 704 -92.62 -72.95 39.44
C SER A 704 -93.27 -74.26 38.98
N ILE A 705 -92.68 -74.97 38.01
CA ILE A 705 -93.25 -76.23 37.52
C ILE A 705 -93.25 -77.31 38.60
N ALA A 706 -92.16 -77.43 39.38
CA ALA A 706 -92.07 -78.41 40.47
C ALA A 706 -93.10 -78.14 41.58
N ARG A 707 -93.28 -76.86 41.95
CA ARG A 707 -94.28 -76.46 42.95
C ARG A 707 -95.69 -76.78 42.48
N THR A 708 -96.06 -76.38 41.27
CA THR A 708 -97.40 -76.62 40.71
C THR A 708 -97.69 -78.11 40.56
N ILE A 709 -96.71 -78.93 40.13
CA ILE A 709 -96.87 -80.40 40.10
C ILE A 709 -97.18 -80.92 41.50
N ASN A 710 -96.39 -80.57 42.52
CA ASN A 710 -96.60 -81.03 43.89
C ASN A 710 -97.97 -80.57 44.47
N GLU A 711 -98.40 -79.34 44.14
CA GLU A 711 -99.73 -78.84 44.53
C GLU A 711 -100.85 -79.68 43.93
N VAL A 712 -100.77 -80.05 42.65
CA VAL A 712 -101.79 -80.90 42.00
C VAL A 712 -101.69 -82.34 42.49
N GLU A 713 -100.50 -82.89 42.77
CA GLU A 713 -100.33 -84.24 43.34
C GLU A 713 -100.98 -84.39 44.71
N ASN A 714 -100.79 -83.41 45.60
CA ASN A 714 -101.43 -83.39 46.91
C ASN A 714 -102.96 -83.35 46.81
N GLN A 715 -103.50 -82.62 45.81
CA GLN A 715 -104.95 -82.58 45.57
C GLN A 715 -105.51 -83.94 45.15
N VAL A 716 -104.76 -84.71 44.34
CA VAL A 716 -105.15 -86.07 43.93
C VAL A 716 -105.16 -87.02 45.14
N LEU A 717 -104.13 -86.97 45.99
CA LEU A 717 -104.02 -87.79 47.20
C LEU A 717 -105.18 -87.58 48.18
N THR A 718 -105.59 -86.33 48.41
CA THR A 718 -106.69 -86.01 49.33
C THR A 718 -108.02 -86.60 48.86
N ARG A 719 -108.31 -86.54 47.56
CA ARG A 719 -109.52 -87.15 46.99
C ARG A 719 -109.57 -88.63 47.31
N ASP A 720 -108.47 -89.33 47.03
CA ASP A 720 -108.41 -90.79 47.07
C ASP A 720 -108.42 -91.33 48.52
N ALA A 721 -107.72 -90.67 49.46
CA ALA A 721 -107.64 -91.11 50.86
C ALA A 721 -108.98 -91.03 51.61
N LYS A 722 -109.88 -90.13 51.20
CA LYS A 722 -111.17 -89.88 51.89
C LYS A 722 -112.36 -90.55 51.23
N GLY A 723 -112.15 -91.32 50.16
CA GLY A 723 -113.20 -92.04 49.44
C GLY A 723 -114.27 -91.13 48.84
N LEU A 724 -113.94 -89.87 48.54
CA LEU A 724 -114.88 -88.89 47.98
C LEU A 724 -115.09 -89.15 46.49
N SER A 725 -116.34 -89.13 46.02
CA SER A 725 -116.62 -89.19 44.58
C SER A 725 -116.14 -87.91 43.88
N GLN A 726 -115.77 -88.01 42.59
CA GLN A 726 -115.31 -86.87 41.80
C GLN A 726 -116.36 -85.74 41.79
N GLU A 727 -117.65 -86.08 41.78
CA GLU A 727 -118.75 -85.12 41.82
C GLU A 727 -118.86 -84.43 43.18
N GLN A 728 -118.74 -85.15 44.30
CA GLN A 728 -118.76 -84.55 45.64
C GLN A 728 -117.54 -83.65 45.89
N LEU A 729 -116.35 -84.07 45.45
CA LEU A 729 -115.17 -83.22 45.55
C LEU A 729 -115.31 -81.98 44.68
N ASN A 730 -115.86 -82.13 43.46
CA ASN A 730 -116.13 -81.00 42.57
C ASN A 730 -117.21 -80.06 43.13
N GLU A 731 -118.23 -80.57 43.83
CA GLU A 731 -119.21 -79.74 44.55
C GLU A 731 -118.56 -78.98 45.70
N PHE A 732 -117.80 -79.65 46.57
CA PHE A 732 -117.08 -78.98 47.65
C PHE A 732 -116.09 -77.94 47.10
N ARG A 733 -115.45 -78.22 45.96
CA ARG A 733 -114.53 -77.32 45.30
C ARG A 733 -115.23 -76.16 44.60
N ALA A 734 -116.38 -76.40 43.99
CA ALA A 734 -117.22 -75.34 43.40
C ALA A 734 -117.73 -74.40 44.50
N SER A 735 -118.18 -74.95 45.63
CA SER A 735 -118.57 -74.18 46.81
C SER A 735 -117.39 -73.40 47.37
N PHE A 736 -116.23 -74.03 47.58
CA PHE A 736 -115.03 -73.35 48.09
C PHE A 736 -114.56 -72.24 47.13
N ASN A 737 -114.48 -72.51 45.83
CA ASN A 737 -114.08 -71.51 44.82
C ASN A 737 -115.12 -70.39 44.63
N HIS A 738 -116.40 -70.64 44.92
CA HIS A 738 -117.42 -69.60 44.88
C HIS A 738 -117.21 -68.56 45.98
N PHE A 739 -116.76 -69.00 47.16
CA PHE A 739 -116.51 -68.14 48.31
C PHE A 739 -115.04 -67.67 48.42
N ASP A 740 -114.07 -68.31 47.76
CA ASP A 740 -112.70 -67.81 47.57
C ASP A 740 -112.65 -66.66 46.54
N ARG A 741 -113.02 -65.45 46.99
CA ARG A 741 -113.01 -64.23 46.16
C ARG A 741 -111.62 -63.82 45.69
N LYS A 742 -110.56 -64.21 46.41
CA LYS A 742 -109.16 -63.82 46.12
C LYS A 742 -108.46 -64.80 45.19
N ARG A 743 -109.06 -65.97 44.93
CA ARG A 743 -108.50 -67.06 44.10
C ARG A 743 -107.08 -67.44 44.51
N ASN A 744 -106.80 -67.35 45.81
CA ASN A 744 -105.50 -67.68 46.38
C ASN A 744 -105.50 -69.06 47.06
N GLY A 745 -106.61 -69.80 46.96
CA GLY A 745 -106.76 -71.15 47.50
C GLY A 745 -107.09 -71.19 48.99
N MET A 746 -107.49 -70.06 49.59
CA MET A 746 -107.83 -69.96 51.01
C MET A 746 -109.11 -69.13 51.23
N MET A 747 -109.98 -69.57 52.13
CA MET A 747 -111.17 -68.82 52.53
C MET A 747 -110.95 -68.09 53.84
N GLU A 748 -111.37 -66.82 53.92
CA GLU A 748 -111.34 -66.07 55.17
C GLU A 748 -112.46 -66.54 56.12
N PRO A 749 -112.39 -66.27 57.43
CA PRO A 749 -113.32 -66.82 58.41
C PRO A 749 -114.77 -66.39 58.14
N ASP A 750 -114.98 -65.16 57.66
CA ASP A 750 -116.30 -64.65 57.28
C ASP A 750 -116.87 -65.38 56.04
N ASP A 751 -116.02 -65.68 55.06
CA ASP A 751 -116.39 -66.43 53.86
C ASP A 751 -116.67 -67.90 54.18
N PHE A 752 -115.88 -68.50 55.09
CA PHE A 752 -116.11 -69.86 55.59
C PHE A 752 -117.41 -69.94 56.40
N ARG A 753 -117.71 -68.94 57.23
CA ARG A 753 -118.99 -68.83 57.95
C ARG A 753 -120.17 -68.78 56.97
N ALA A 754 -120.07 -67.96 55.94
CA ALA A 754 -121.09 -67.87 54.89
C ALA A 754 -121.25 -69.20 54.13
N CYS A 755 -120.15 -69.90 53.86
CA CYS A 755 -120.16 -71.21 53.23
C CYS A 755 -120.90 -72.25 54.09
N LEU A 756 -120.61 -72.35 55.39
CA LEU A 756 -121.28 -73.29 56.30
C LEU A 756 -122.79 -73.00 56.43
N ILE A 757 -123.19 -71.73 56.50
CA ILE A 757 -124.62 -71.33 56.50
C ILE A 757 -125.30 -71.78 55.20
N SER A 758 -124.65 -71.57 54.05
CA SER A 758 -125.17 -72.00 52.75
C SER A 758 -125.32 -73.53 52.62
N MET A 759 -124.56 -74.30 53.39
CA MET A 759 -124.64 -75.76 53.44
C MET A 759 -125.67 -76.28 54.45
N GLY A 760 -126.34 -75.37 55.19
CA GLY A 760 -127.45 -75.70 56.09
C GLY A 760 -127.09 -75.71 57.59
N TYR A 761 -125.87 -75.33 57.97
CA TYR A 761 -125.45 -75.25 59.38
C TYR A 761 -125.71 -73.84 59.93
N ASP A 762 -126.69 -73.69 60.84
CA ASP A 762 -126.96 -72.42 61.55
C ASP A 762 -126.33 -72.45 62.95
N LEU A 763 -125.10 -71.94 63.05
CA LEU A 763 -124.23 -72.10 64.22
C LEU A 763 -124.04 -70.75 64.95
N GLY A 764 -124.26 -70.75 66.26
CA GLY A 764 -123.97 -69.59 67.12
C GLY A 764 -122.47 -69.22 67.15
N GLU A 765 -122.11 -68.02 67.63
CA GLU A 765 -120.70 -67.57 67.65
C GLU A 765 -119.76 -68.52 68.39
N VAL A 766 -120.20 -69.08 69.52
CA VAL A 766 -119.39 -70.00 70.33
C VAL A 766 -119.12 -71.31 69.58
N GLU A 767 -120.11 -71.81 68.85
CA GLU A 767 -120.02 -73.06 68.11
C GLU A 767 -119.15 -72.90 66.85
N PHE A 768 -119.30 -71.76 66.15
CA PHE A 768 -118.42 -71.42 65.04
C PHE A 768 -116.97 -71.22 65.48
N ALA A 769 -116.73 -70.57 66.63
CA ALA A 769 -115.38 -70.41 67.17
C ALA A 769 -114.73 -71.76 67.49
N ARG A 770 -115.51 -72.73 68.01
CA ARG A 770 -115.05 -74.10 68.24
C ARG A 770 -114.70 -74.82 66.94
N ILE A 771 -115.54 -74.70 65.92
CA ILE A 771 -115.28 -75.28 64.59
C ILE A 771 -114.05 -74.63 63.94
N MET A 772 -113.91 -73.31 64.06
CA MET A 772 -112.78 -72.56 63.52
C MET A 772 -111.45 -73.00 64.15
N ALA A 773 -111.42 -73.25 65.47
CA ALA A 773 -110.24 -73.79 66.14
C ALA A 773 -109.88 -75.22 65.66
N MET A 774 -110.84 -75.96 65.12
CA MET A 774 -110.64 -77.32 64.61
C MET A 774 -110.11 -77.32 63.16
N VAL A 775 -110.61 -76.41 62.32
CA VAL A 775 -110.14 -76.27 60.92
C VAL A 775 -108.90 -75.38 60.78
N ASP A 776 -108.64 -74.52 61.76
CA ASP A 776 -107.45 -73.68 61.81
C ASP A 776 -106.78 -73.76 63.19
N PRO A 777 -106.14 -74.90 63.53
CA PRO A 777 -105.47 -75.09 64.81
C PRO A 777 -104.31 -74.10 65.03
N ASN A 778 -103.80 -73.52 63.94
CA ASN A 778 -102.65 -72.62 63.94
C ASN A 778 -103.05 -71.14 64.02
N ALA A 779 -104.35 -70.84 64.04
CA ALA A 779 -104.90 -69.47 64.00
C ALA A 779 -104.32 -68.63 62.84
N ALA A 780 -104.11 -69.25 61.68
CA ALA A 780 -103.63 -68.58 60.47
C ALA A 780 -104.65 -67.57 59.91
N GLY A 781 -105.90 -67.61 60.39
CA GLY A 781 -106.97 -66.70 59.99
C GLY A 781 -107.50 -66.99 58.58
N ALA A 782 -107.23 -68.18 58.05
CA ALA A 782 -107.69 -68.61 56.74
C ALA A 782 -107.87 -70.14 56.70
N VAL A 783 -109.00 -70.59 56.17
CA VAL A 783 -109.33 -72.01 56.00
C VAL A 783 -108.84 -72.46 54.63
N THR A 784 -107.89 -73.40 54.64
CA THR A 784 -107.43 -74.05 53.41
C THR A 784 -108.49 -75.02 52.90
N PHE A 785 -108.49 -75.30 51.59
CA PHE A 785 -109.40 -76.29 51.01
C PHE A 785 -109.28 -77.67 51.68
N GLN A 786 -108.08 -78.02 52.14
CA GLN A 786 -107.83 -79.26 52.86
C GLN A 786 -108.56 -79.30 54.22
N ALA A 787 -108.39 -78.25 55.03
CA ALA A 787 -109.03 -78.16 56.34
C ALA A 787 -110.56 -78.13 56.24
N PHE A 788 -111.08 -77.48 55.20
CA PHE A 788 -112.51 -77.47 54.87
C PHE A 788 -113.08 -78.88 54.66
N ILE A 789 -112.40 -79.71 53.86
CA ILE A 789 -112.81 -81.10 53.59
C ILE A 789 -112.71 -81.98 54.86
N ASP A 790 -111.68 -81.77 55.68
CA ASP A 790 -111.45 -82.50 56.92
C ASP A 790 -112.55 -82.31 57.95
N PHE A 791 -113.11 -81.11 58.04
CA PHE A 791 -114.24 -80.85 58.91
C PHE A 791 -115.54 -81.51 58.43
N MET A 792 -115.90 -81.33 57.15
CA MET A 792 -117.15 -81.85 56.59
C MET A 792 -117.26 -83.37 56.68
N THR A 793 -116.13 -84.08 56.74
CA THR A 793 -116.09 -85.56 56.80
C THR A 793 -116.12 -86.12 58.23
N ARG A 794 -115.86 -85.32 59.27
CA ARG A 794 -115.65 -85.81 60.65
C ARG A 794 -116.90 -85.78 61.55
N GLU A 795 -117.89 -84.94 61.25
CA GLU A 795 -119.14 -84.79 62.02
C GLU A 795 -120.15 -85.96 61.90
N THR A 796 -119.83 -87.04 61.18
CA THR A 796 -120.79 -88.11 60.84
C THR A 796 -120.62 -89.45 61.60
N ALA A 797 -119.93 -89.51 62.76
CA ALA A 797 -119.65 -90.78 63.51
C ALA A 797 -119.81 -90.70 65.09
N GLU A 798 -120.37 -91.72 65.79
CA GLU A 798 -120.73 -91.76 67.26
C GLU A 798 -119.80 -92.64 68.21
N THR A 799 -119.67 -92.36 69.54
CA THR A 799 -118.92 -93.16 70.59
C THR A 799 -119.39 -93.03 72.09
N ASP A 800 -119.22 -94.07 72.96
CA ASP A 800 -119.70 -94.28 74.39
C ASP A 800 -118.86 -93.69 75.59
N THR A 801 -119.43 -93.58 76.83
CA THR A 801 -118.91 -92.78 78.00
C THR A 801 -118.46 -93.55 79.30
N ALA A 802 -117.70 -92.85 80.16
CA ALA A 802 -117.04 -93.36 81.38
C ALA A 802 -117.94 -94.03 82.45
N GLU A 803 -119.16 -93.52 82.61
CA GLU A 803 -120.09 -93.94 83.67
C GLU A 803 -120.59 -95.38 83.44
N GLN A 804 -120.74 -95.78 82.17
CA GLN A 804 -121.14 -97.12 81.78
C GLN A 804 -120.06 -98.16 82.14
N VAL A 805 -118.78 -97.76 82.11
CA VAL A 805 -117.65 -98.63 82.46
C VAL A 805 -117.54 -98.82 83.98
N VAL A 806 -117.79 -97.77 84.78
CA VAL A 806 -117.86 -97.88 86.26
C VAL A 806 -118.98 -98.84 86.69
N ALA A 807 -120.15 -98.72 86.07
CA ALA A 807 -121.29 -99.59 86.36
C ALA A 807 -120.96 -101.07 86.11
N SER A 808 -120.20 -101.35 85.05
CA SER A 808 -119.76 -102.70 84.70
C SER A 808 -118.82 -103.31 85.75
N PHE A 809 -117.86 -102.54 86.29
CA PHE A 809 -116.98 -103.01 87.36
C PHE A 809 -117.67 -103.21 88.71
N LYS A 810 -118.72 -102.44 89.00
CA LYS A 810 -119.51 -102.61 90.24
C LYS A 810 -120.25 -103.94 90.29
N ILE A 811 -120.72 -104.42 89.14
CA ILE A 811 -121.32 -105.75 89.01
C ILE A 811 -120.27 -106.83 89.26
N LEU A 812 -119.07 -106.70 88.68
CA LEU A 812 -117.95 -107.63 88.85
C LEU A 812 -117.48 -107.74 90.31
N ALA A 813 -117.56 -106.66 91.09
CA ALA A 813 -117.17 -106.62 92.50
C ALA A 813 -118.23 -107.18 93.48
N GLY A 814 -119.40 -107.59 92.98
CA GLY A 814 -120.52 -108.06 93.82
C GLY A 814 -121.09 -106.95 94.71
N ASP A 815 -121.33 -105.77 94.13
CA ASP A 815 -121.83 -104.55 94.79
C ASP A 815 -120.93 -103.97 95.90
N LYS A 816 -119.70 -104.47 96.03
CA LYS A 816 -118.68 -103.86 96.89
C LYS A 816 -118.06 -102.67 96.17
N ASN A 817 -117.75 -101.63 96.91
CA ASN A 817 -117.04 -100.45 96.38
C ASN A 817 -115.53 -100.69 96.15
N TYR A 818 -115.09 -101.95 96.22
CA TYR A 818 -113.73 -102.38 95.98
C TYR A 818 -113.77 -103.74 95.29
N ILE A 819 -112.75 -104.04 94.49
CA ILE A 819 -112.57 -105.34 93.86
C ILE A 819 -111.22 -105.94 94.25
N THR A 820 -111.15 -107.24 94.46
CA THR A 820 -109.89 -107.91 94.80
C THR A 820 -109.15 -108.38 93.54
N PRO A 821 -107.81 -108.48 93.58
CA PRO A 821 -107.02 -109.03 92.48
C PRO A 821 -107.46 -110.45 92.10
N GLU A 822 -107.90 -111.26 93.06
CA GLU A 822 -108.43 -112.59 92.78
C GLU A 822 -109.78 -112.52 92.05
N GLU A 823 -110.68 -111.60 92.40
CA GLU A 823 -111.95 -111.37 91.69
C GLU A 823 -111.68 -110.91 90.23
N LEU A 824 -110.75 -109.99 90.01
CA LEU A 824 -110.37 -109.56 88.65
C LEU A 824 -109.77 -110.69 87.81
N ARG A 825 -108.86 -111.51 88.38
CA ARG A 825 -108.27 -112.66 87.66
C ARG A 825 -109.27 -113.77 87.39
N ARG A 826 -110.36 -113.86 88.16
CA ARG A 826 -111.40 -114.86 87.95
C ARG A 826 -112.36 -114.46 86.83
N GLU A 827 -112.75 -113.20 86.78
CA GLU A 827 -113.82 -112.73 85.89
C GLU A 827 -113.31 -112.12 84.57
N LEU A 828 -112.03 -111.70 84.49
CA LEU A 828 -111.43 -111.12 83.28
C LEU A 828 -110.32 -112.01 82.71
N PRO A 829 -110.07 -111.95 81.37
CA PRO A 829 -108.91 -112.59 80.76
C PRO A 829 -107.60 -112.13 81.40
N ALA A 830 -106.64 -113.07 81.54
CA ALA A 830 -105.46 -112.91 82.38
C ALA A 830 -104.66 -111.62 82.12
N GLU A 831 -104.52 -111.20 80.86
CA GLU A 831 -103.80 -109.98 80.50
C GLU A 831 -104.50 -108.70 81.00
N GLN A 832 -105.84 -108.67 80.95
CA GLN A 832 -106.61 -107.49 81.34
C GLN A 832 -106.85 -107.45 82.85
N ALA A 833 -106.93 -108.61 83.48
CA ALA A 833 -106.89 -108.70 84.93
C ALA A 833 -105.58 -108.12 85.48
N GLU A 834 -104.42 -108.51 84.93
CA GLU A 834 -103.12 -107.97 85.37
C GLU A 834 -102.96 -106.48 85.03
N TYR A 835 -103.45 -106.04 83.88
CA TYR A 835 -103.45 -104.62 83.52
C TYR A 835 -104.26 -103.78 84.52
N CYS A 836 -105.48 -104.22 84.86
CA CYS A 836 -106.33 -103.57 85.85
C CYS A 836 -105.68 -103.60 87.24
N ILE A 837 -105.13 -104.74 87.69
CA ILE A 837 -104.47 -104.85 89.01
C ILE A 837 -103.29 -103.90 89.13
N ARG A 838 -102.51 -103.72 88.05
CA ARG A 838 -101.33 -102.86 88.06
C ARG A 838 -101.67 -101.37 88.01
N ARG A 839 -102.80 -101.01 87.41
CA ARG A 839 -103.21 -99.61 87.22
C ARG A 839 -104.25 -99.12 88.23
N MET A 840 -104.99 -100.02 88.87
CA MET A 840 -105.92 -99.67 89.94
C MET A 840 -105.17 -99.43 91.24
N VAL A 841 -105.59 -98.40 91.98
CA VAL A 841 -104.99 -98.05 93.26
C VAL A 841 -105.60 -98.87 94.39
N PRO A 842 -104.88 -99.14 95.50
CA PRO A 842 -105.43 -99.86 96.64
C PRO A 842 -106.56 -99.06 97.30
N TYR A 843 -107.67 -99.74 97.62
CA TYR A 843 -108.84 -99.16 98.25
C TYR A 843 -108.57 -98.85 99.74
N LYS A 844 -108.85 -97.61 100.17
CA LYS A 844 -108.48 -97.10 101.51
C LYS A 844 -109.64 -97.06 102.53
N GLY A 845 -110.81 -97.65 102.23
CA GLY A 845 -111.98 -97.65 103.11
C GLY A 845 -111.93 -98.65 104.28
N SER A 846 -112.46 -98.28 105.45
CA SER A 846 -112.47 -99.13 106.66
C SER A 846 -113.40 -100.34 106.48
N GLY A 847 -112.84 -101.56 106.54
CA GLY A 847 -113.57 -102.82 106.40
C GLY A 847 -113.20 -103.67 105.18
N ALA A 848 -112.23 -103.22 104.36
CA ALA A 848 -111.72 -103.98 103.23
C ALA A 848 -110.59 -104.95 103.65
N PRO A 849 -110.55 -106.18 103.11
CA PRO A 849 -109.44 -107.11 103.34
C PRO A 849 -108.12 -106.57 102.73
N PRO A 850 -106.96 -107.01 103.24
CA PRO A 850 -105.66 -106.58 102.72
C PRO A 850 -105.53 -106.90 101.22
N GLY A 851 -105.34 -105.88 100.38
CA GLY A 851 -105.12 -106.04 98.93
C GLY A 851 -106.28 -105.62 98.01
N ALA A 852 -107.38 -105.07 98.53
CA ALA A 852 -108.50 -104.56 97.72
C ALA A 852 -108.13 -103.34 96.83
N LEU A 853 -108.74 -103.23 95.64
CA LEU A 853 -108.46 -102.21 94.60
C LEU A 853 -109.70 -101.34 94.29
N ASP A 854 -109.46 -100.07 93.93
CA ASP A 854 -110.47 -99.08 93.58
C ASP A 854 -110.65 -98.96 92.06
N TYR A 855 -111.74 -99.53 91.54
CA TYR A 855 -112.06 -99.48 90.12
C TYR A 855 -112.77 -98.18 89.69
N VAL A 856 -113.31 -97.40 90.64
CA VAL A 856 -114.01 -96.14 90.32
C VAL A 856 -113.00 -95.08 89.90
N ALA A 857 -111.92 -94.95 90.68
CA ALA A 857 -110.82 -94.05 90.35
C ALA A 857 -110.16 -94.39 89.00
N PHE A 858 -110.10 -95.68 88.65
CA PHE A 858 -109.50 -96.14 87.41
C PHE A 858 -110.33 -95.81 86.16
N SER A 859 -111.65 -96.03 86.19
CA SER A 859 -112.52 -95.72 85.05
C SER A 859 -112.62 -94.21 84.77
N SER A 860 -112.62 -93.36 85.82
CA SER A 860 -112.56 -91.91 85.64
C SER A 860 -111.23 -91.43 85.04
N ALA A 861 -110.11 -92.12 85.30
CA ALA A 861 -108.81 -91.76 84.71
C ALA A 861 -108.66 -92.19 83.24
N LEU A 862 -109.47 -93.15 82.76
CA LEU A 862 -109.42 -93.65 81.38
C LEU A 862 -110.21 -92.78 80.39
N TYR A 863 -111.22 -92.07 80.88
CA TYR A 863 -112.12 -91.22 80.09
C TYR A 863 -112.14 -89.75 80.54
N GLY A 864 -111.43 -89.42 81.63
CA GLY A 864 -111.27 -88.04 82.09
C GLY A 864 -110.24 -87.30 81.25
N GLU A 865 -110.69 -86.23 80.60
CA GLU A 865 -109.85 -85.25 79.90
C GLU A 865 -108.71 -84.80 80.82
N SER A 866 -107.48 -85.14 80.42
CA SER A 866 -106.29 -84.60 81.06
C SER A 866 -106.01 -83.26 80.38
N ASP A 867 -106.35 -82.16 81.06
CA ASP A 867 -106.01 -80.80 80.64
C ASP A 867 -104.51 -80.72 80.27
N LEU A 868 -104.25 -80.57 78.97
CA LEU A 868 -102.99 -80.14 78.37
C LEU A 868 -103.28 -79.20 77.21
#